data_AF-A0A444UHT9-F1
#
_entry.id   AF-A0A444UHT9-F1
#
_cell.length_a   1.000
_cell.length_b   1.000
_cell.length_c   1.000
_cell.angle_alpha   90.00
_cell.angle_beta   90.00
_cell.angle_gamma   90.00
#
_symmetry.space_group_name_H-M   'P 1'
#
loop_
_entity.id
_entity.type
_entity.pdbx_description
1 polymer ?
#
loop_
_entity_poly.entity_id
_entity_poly.type
_entity_poly.pdbx_seq_one_letter_code
_entity_poly.pdbx_strand_id
1 'polypeptide(L)'
;MQEVNLSPDLYDYDLLVIGGGSGGLAAAKEAATYGKKVVVLDYVTPTPKGTTWGLGGTCVNVGCIPKKLMHQAAILGQAIRDSQRYGWELQEKVSHNWRNMRQAVQDHIGSLRFGYSKALRDSKVTYMNAYGEFVGPHQIKATNSKGKETFYTAATFIIATGERPRYLGIPGDKEYCITRTISKREFSTRAAAMSPGRTLVVGASYVALECAGFLAGLGLDISVMVRSILLRGFDQHMANKIGEHMEQHGVKFIRQFVPTKIERLEEGSPGKLKVTAKSTDGKETFEGEYNTVLLAVGRDACTRTIGLDTVGVKINVKTGKIPVNEEEQTNVPHIYAIGDVLEGKLELTPVAIQAGRLLARRLYAEHSTKCDYTNVPTTVFTPLEYGACGLSEEDSIQKYGEDNIEVYHSNFWPLEWTVPARDNNTCYAKIICYKQDSERVVGFHVLGPNAGEITQGFAAAMKCGMTKEQLDNTIGIHPVCAEQQGTPVEDNELLCRRAPWSAPMTSQPGTDHKRLAVTEKLPAHFTLEYNSFTSAKSTPSQKTSLVDIPFGLDSQSFIYDIKGFFYLPAKIIHRNPFASDACCRKGSRNALQELYNPTQLEYSSTAVLHQMRRDQVSDTCRAYNASSRKRRVLTPSDLKHLVVDEEHEMIYCYVPKVACTNWKRVMMVLTGRGKYSDPMDIAPSEAHIPSNLKTLNQYSIPEINHRLKSYLKFLFVREPFERLVSAYRNKFTRKYNTSFHKRFGTKIVRRHRKNATQEALHSGSDVKFEEFVGYLIHPTTQKEEPFNEHWQTVYSLCHPCHIRYDLVGKYETLEEDSNYILRLAGVINYLRFPTYAKSTRTTDEMAAEFFQNISSHHQTQLFELYKFDFLMFNYTTPSYLKLE
;
A
#
# COMPACT_ATOMS: atom_id res chain seq x y z
N MET A 1 -38.15 41.40 6.68
CA MET A 1 -38.77 40.06 6.54
C MET A 1 -38.03 39.13 7.47
N GLN A 2 -38.73 38.32 8.27
CA GLN A 2 -38.08 37.46 9.27
C GLN A 2 -37.30 36.33 8.61
N GLU A 3 -36.07 36.10 9.06
CA GLU A 3 -35.36 34.86 8.80
C GLU A 3 -36.09 33.72 9.50
N VAL A 4 -36.59 32.76 8.72
CA VAL A 4 -37.16 31.53 9.27
C VAL A 4 -36.01 30.61 9.65
N ASN A 5 -35.65 30.63 10.94
CA ASN A 5 -34.81 29.59 11.54
C ASN A 5 -35.50 28.22 11.37
N LEU A 6 -35.08 27.45 10.37
CA LEU A 6 -35.49 26.07 10.19
C LEU A 6 -34.84 25.19 11.28
N SER A 7 -35.63 24.31 11.88
CA SER A 7 -35.22 23.54 13.06
C SER A 7 -34.19 22.45 12.73
N PRO A 8 -33.37 22.01 13.73
CA PRO A 8 -32.35 20.98 13.51
C PRO A 8 -32.86 19.55 13.20
N ASP A 9 -34.18 19.32 13.25
CA ASP A 9 -34.78 17.97 13.33
C ASP A 9 -35.65 17.56 12.11
N LEU A 10 -35.60 18.31 10.99
CA LEU A 10 -36.50 18.05 9.85
C LEU A 10 -36.17 16.79 9.02
N TYR A 11 -34.92 16.32 9.06
CA TYR A 11 -34.43 15.21 8.23
C TYR A 11 -33.56 14.24 9.02
N ASP A 12 -33.53 12.96 8.61
CA ASP A 12 -32.70 11.93 9.25
C ASP A 12 -31.20 12.24 9.14
N TYR A 13 -30.77 12.94 8.08
CA TYR A 13 -29.36 13.25 7.79
C TYR A 13 -29.20 14.64 7.14
N ASP A 14 -28.09 15.34 7.43
CA ASP A 14 -27.69 16.53 6.67
C ASP A 14 -27.30 16.15 5.23
N LEU A 15 -26.61 15.02 5.08
CA LEU A 15 -26.06 14.53 3.82
C LEU A 15 -26.27 13.02 3.65
N LEU A 16 -26.84 12.63 2.52
CA LEU A 16 -26.87 11.25 2.07
C LEU A 16 -26.03 11.05 0.80
N VAL A 17 -25.09 10.11 0.85
CA VAL A 17 -24.22 9.76 -0.27
C VAL A 17 -24.62 8.40 -0.84
N ILE A 18 -24.96 8.37 -2.13
CA ILE A 18 -25.34 7.16 -2.86
C ILE A 18 -24.11 6.65 -3.61
N GLY A 19 -23.39 5.69 -3.01
CA GLY A 19 -22.19 5.06 -3.56
C GLY A 19 -20.96 5.22 -2.66
N GLY A 20 -20.50 4.12 -2.06
CA GLY A 20 -19.28 4.04 -1.24
C GLY A 20 -18.00 3.91 -2.06
N GLY A 21 -17.92 4.64 -3.17
CA GLY A 21 -16.75 4.71 -4.06
C GLY A 21 -15.77 5.82 -3.72
N SER A 22 -14.78 6.04 -4.59
CA SER A 22 -13.68 7.01 -4.38
C SER A 22 -14.18 8.41 -4.01
N GLY A 23 -15.12 8.97 -4.78
CA GLY A 23 -15.68 10.30 -4.52
C GLY A 23 -16.64 10.33 -3.34
N GLY A 24 -17.58 9.38 -3.26
CA GLY A 24 -18.57 9.34 -2.18
C GLY A 24 -17.95 9.20 -0.79
N LEU A 25 -16.93 8.33 -0.64
CA LEU A 25 -16.18 8.21 0.60
C LEU A 25 -15.34 9.45 0.93
N ALA A 26 -14.90 10.21 -0.08
CA ALA A 26 -14.18 11.46 0.13
C ALA A 26 -15.13 12.56 0.64
N ALA A 27 -16.25 12.77 -0.06
CA ALA A 27 -17.29 13.73 0.32
C ALA A 27 -17.85 13.45 1.73
N ALA A 28 -18.20 12.18 2.02
CA ALA A 28 -18.80 11.81 3.29
C ALA A 28 -17.88 12.06 4.50
N LYS A 29 -16.58 11.75 4.36
CA LYS A 29 -15.60 12.01 5.43
C LYS A 29 -15.33 13.50 5.62
N GLU A 30 -15.25 14.27 4.53
CA GLU A 30 -15.01 15.71 4.59
C GLU A 30 -16.21 16.44 5.21
N ALA A 31 -17.44 16.12 4.80
CA ALA A 31 -18.65 16.68 5.40
C ALA A 31 -18.75 16.39 6.90
N ALA A 32 -18.35 15.18 7.33
CA ALA A 32 -18.33 14.80 8.74
C ALA A 32 -17.30 15.58 9.58
N THR A 33 -16.24 16.16 8.99
CA THR A 33 -15.33 17.04 9.75
C THR A 33 -15.99 18.35 10.20
N TYR A 34 -17.06 18.75 9.51
CA TYR A 34 -17.86 19.94 9.82
C TYR A 34 -19.08 19.62 10.70
N GLY A 35 -19.04 18.49 11.43
CA GLY A 35 -20.08 18.11 12.40
C GLY A 35 -21.38 17.59 11.79
N LYS A 36 -21.46 17.46 10.46
CA LYS A 36 -22.69 17.04 9.76
C LYS A 36 -23.03 15.57 9.98
N LYS A 37 -24.33 15.28 10.09
CA LYS A 37 -24.88 13.94 10.23
C LYS A 37 -24.96 13.29 8.85
N VAL A 38 -23.95 12.49 8.52
CA VAL A 38 -23.78 11.87 7.18
C VAL A 38 -24.14 10.39 7.18
N VAL A 39 -24.77 9.92 6.10
CA VAL A 39 -24.91 8.49 5.77
C VAL A 39 -24.37 8.18 4.38
N VAL A 40 -23.72 7.01 4.24
CA VAL A 40 -23.27 6.43 2.97
C VAL A 40 -24.03 5.14 2.72
N LEU A 41 -24.78 5.08 1.63
CA LEU A 41 -25.34 3.85 1.07
C LEU A 41 -24.35 3.29 0.04
N ASP A 42 -23.84 2.08 0.25
CA ASP A 42 -23.04 1.35 -0.76
C ASP A 42 -23.65 -0.02 -1.01
N TYR A 43 -23.73 -0.42 -2.28
CA TYR A 43 -24.16 -1.77 -2.65
C TYR A 43 -23.52 -2.22 -3.95
N VAL A 44 -22.96 -3.43 -3.92
CA VAL A 44 -22.31 -4.03 -5.08
C VAL A 44 -23.25 -5.06 -5.70
N THR A 45 -24.07 -4.62 -6.66
CA THR A 45 -24.88 -5.51 -7.50
C THR A 45 -23.96 -6.57 -8.12
N PRO A 46 -24.26 -7.89 -8.00
CA PRO A 46 -23.38 -8.93 -8.53
C PRO A 46 -23.05 -8.75 -10.02
N THR A 47 -21.91 -9.25 -10.47
CA THR A 47 -21.70 -9.53 -11.91
C THR A 47 -22.68 -10.63 -12.36
N PRO A 48 -22.91 -10.83 -13.67
CA PRO A 48 -23.70 -11.97 -14.17
C PRO A 48 -23.26 -13.32 -13.59
N LYS A 49 -21.95 -13.51 -13.40
CA LYS A 49 -21.33 -14.69 -12.76
C LYS A 49 -21.29 -14.61 -11.23
N GLY A 50 -22.23 -13.88 -10.61
CA GLY A 50 -22.47 -13.83 -9.16
C GLY A 50 -21.41 -13.16 -8.29
N THR A 51 -20.40 -12.49 -8.87
CA THR A 51 -19.27 -11.94 -8.09
C THR A 51 -19.55 -10.56 -7.53
N THR A 52 -19.22 -10.38 -6.25
CA THR A 52 -19.38 -9.15 -5.47
C THR A 52 -18.07 -8.77 -4.77
N TRP A 53 -18.06 -7.58 -4.16
CA TRP A 53 -16.96 -7.08 -3.31
C TRP A 53 -17.53 -6.21 -2.19
N GLY A 54 -16.67 -5.73 -1.28
CA GLY A 54 -17.06 -4.80 -0.20
C GLY A 54 -16.71 -3.35 -0.51
N LEU A 55 -16.91 -2.48 0.48
CA LEU A 55 -16.73 -1.02 0.44
C LEU A 55 -15.44 -0.54 -0.26
N GLY A 56 -15.47 0.66 -0.84
CA GLY A 56 -14.35 1.30 -1.54
C GLY A 56 -14.54 1.43 -3.06
N GLY A 57 -15.68 0.99 -3.59
CA GLY A 57 -16.04 1.09 -5.00
C GLY A 57 -15.05 0.44 -5.98
N THR A 58 -15.06 0.91 -7.23
CA THR A 58 -14.31 0.33 -8.35
C THR A 58 -12.81 0.30 -8.09
N CYS A 59 -12.17 1.44 -7.81
CA CYS A 59 -10.71 1.57 -7.79
C CYS A 59 -10.02 0.63 -6.79
N VAL A 60 -10.59 0.51 -5.58
CA VAL A 60 -10.07 -0.34 -4.50
C VAL A 60 -10.23 -1.83 -4.83
N ASN A 61 -11.35 -2.22 -5.43
CA ASN A 61 -11.76 -3.63 -5.49
C ASN A 61 -11.46 -4.33 -6.82
N VAL A 62 -11.62 -3.62 -7.94
CA VAL A 62 -11.56 -4.16 -9.31
C VAL A 62 -10.89 -3.20 -10.31
N GLY A 63 -10.39 -2.06 -9.83
CA GLY A 63 -9.87 -0.95 -10.62
C GLY A 63 -8.37 -0.76 -10.45
N CYS A 64 -7.96 0.44 -10.01
CA CYS A 64 -6.56 0.88 -9.97
C CYS A 64 -5.66 -0.01 -9.10
N ILE A 65 -6.10 -0.38 -7.90
CA ILE A 65 -5.30 -1.11 -6.91
C ILE A 65 -4.90 -2.52 -7.42
N PRO A 66 -5.84 -3.45 -7.74
CA PRO A 66 -5.46 -4.75 -8.29
C PRO A 66 -4.70 -4.62 -9.62
N LYS A 67 -5.05 -3.64 -10.48
CA LYS A 67 -4.36 -3.42 -11.75
C LYS A 67 -2.88 -3.09 -11.55
N LYS A 68 -2.54 -2.06 -10.77
CA LYS A 68 -1.13 -1.67 -10.57
C LYS A 68 -0.35 -2.75 -9.81
N LEU A 69 -0.98 -3.51 -8.91
CA LEU A 69 -0.34 -4.65 -8.24
C LEU A 69 -0.03 -5.82 -9.18
N MET A 70 -0.92 -6.15 -10.14
CA MET A 70 -0.67 -7.18 -11.15
C MET A 70 0.34 -6.72 -12.21
N HIS A 71 0.29 -5.45 -12.60
CA HIS A 71 1.32 -4.80 -13.43
C HIS A 71 2.70 -4.82 -12.77
N GLN A 72 2.79 -4.53 -11.46
CA GLN A 72 4.04 -4.66 -10.70
C GLN A 72 4.59 -6.09 -10.71
N ALA A 73 3.72 -7.11 -10.67
CA ALA A 73 4.15 -8.50 -10.79
C ALA A 73 4.73 -8.83 -12.18
N ALA A 74 4.21 -8.22 -13.26
CA ALA A 74 4.79 -8.29 -14.59
C ALA A 74 6.14 -7.55 -14.68
N ILE A 75 6.26 -6.34 -14.11
CA ILE A 75 7.54 -5.60 -14.01
C ILE A 75 8.59 -6.44 -13.27
N LEU A 76 8.22 -7.07 -12.14
CA LEU A 76 9.13 -7.96 -11.40
C LEU A 76 9.57 -9.17 -12.24
N GLY A 77 8.70 -9.68 -13.13
CA GLY A 77 9.07 -10.70 -14.11
C GLY A 77 10.16 -10.25 -15.09
N GLN A 78 10.16 -8.97 -15.51
CA GLN A 78 11.25 -8.39 -16.29
C GLN A 78 12.50 -8.13 -15.43
N ALA A 79 12.35 -7.59 -14.23
CA ALA A 79 13.47 -7.31 -13.33
C ALA A 79 14.30 -8.56 -12.99
N ILE A 80 13.66 -9.74 -12.91
CA ILE A 80 14.33 -11.04 -12.71
C ILE A 80 15.15 -11.47 -13.93
N ARG A 81 14.75 -11.07 -15.16
CA ARG A 81 15.57 -11.26 -16.36
C ARG A 81 16.74 -10.29 -16.38
N ASP A 82 16.46 -9.01 -16.15
CA ASP A 82 17.44 -7.93 -16.14
C ASP A 82 18.55 -8.18 -15.09
N SER A 83 18.19 -8.70 -13.91
CA SER A 83 19.15 -8.94 -12.81
C SER A 83 20.29 -9.88 -13.16
N GLN A 84 20.08 -10.83 -14.08
CA GLN A 84 21.14 -11.75 -14.51
C GLN A 84 22.32 -11.02 -15.17
N ARG A 85 22.02 -9.95 -15.94
CA ARG A 85 23.04 -9.10 -16.58
C ARG A 85 23.75 -8.17 -15.59
N TYR A 86 23.11 -7.86 -14.47
CA TYR A 86 23.69 -7.16 -13.32
C TYR A 86 24.47 -8.09 -12.36
N GLY A 87 24.69 -9.37 -12.71
CA GLY A 87 25.49 -10.30 -11.92
C GLY A 87 24.74 -11.12 -10.87
N TRP A 88 23.40 -11.13 -10.89
CA TRP A 88 22.61 -11.97 -9.99
C TRP A 88 22.46 -13.39 -10.55
N GLU A 89 23.11 -14.36 -9.92
CA GLU A 89 22.98 -15.78 -10.26
C GLU A 89 21.64 -16.34 -9.79
N LEU A 90 20.89 -16.95 -10.72
CA LEU A 90 19.60 -17.60 -10.45
C LEU A 90 19.74 -19.10 -10.70
N GLN A 91 19.57 -19.92 -9.67
CA GLN A 91 19.82 -21.37 -9.75
C GLN A 91 18.72 -22.17 -10.47
N GLU A 92 17.51 -21.62 -10.59
CA GLU A 92 16.38 -22.29 -11.25
C GLU A 92 15.60 -21.36 -12.18
N LYS A 93 14.90 -21.95 -13.15
CA LYS A 93 13.99 -21.22 -14.06
C LYS A 93 12.77 -20.73 -13.27
N VAL A 94 12.75 -19.44 -12.95
CA VAL A 94 11.66 -18.82 -12.18
C VAL A 94 10.33 -18.92 -12.94
N SER A 95 9.30 -19.44 -12.26
CA SER A 95 7.92 -19.53 -12.77
C SER A 95 6.97 -18.68 -11.94
N HIS A 96 5.93 -18.12 -12.58
CA HIS A 96 4.94 -17.28 -11.90
C HIS A 96 3.76 -18.11 -11.35
N ASN A 97 3.46 -17.93 -10.06
CA ASN A 97 2.32 -18.55 -9.40
C ASN A 97 1.14 -17.58 -9.26
N TRP A 98 0.19 -17.66 -10.20
CA TRP A 98 -1.04 -16.86 -10.24
C TRP A 98 -1.85 -16.89 -8.94
N ARG A 99 -1.92 -18.06 -8.27
CA ARG A 99 -2.69 -18.23 -7.03
C ARG A 99 -2.09 -17.41 -5.89
N ASN A 100 -0.77 -17.44 -5.74
CA ASN A 100 -0.04 -16.68 -4.72
C ASN A 100 -0.17 -15.17 -4.95
N MET A 101 0.02 -14.71 -6.20
CA MET A 101 -0.19 -13.30 -6.57
C MET A 101 -1.62 -12.85 -6.23
N ARG A 102 -2.63 -13.60 -6.69
CA ARG A 102 -4.03 -13.26 -6.45
C ARG A 102 -4.38 -13.21 -4.96
N GLN A 103 -3.87 -14.16 -4.17
CA GLN A 103 -4.11 -14.19 -2.73
C GLN A 103 -3.55 -12.92 -2.07
N ALA A 104 -2.29 -12.59 -2.32
CA ALA A 104 -1.64 -11.39 -1.77
C ALA A 104 -2.38 -10.09 -2.16
N VAL A 105 -2.85 -9.99 -3.41
CA VAL A 105 -3.66 -8.85 -3.88
C VAL A 105 -5.01 -8.79 -3.15
N GLN A 106 -5.71 -9.91 -3.00
CA GLN A 106 -7.00 -9.93 -2.29
C GLN A 106 -6.86 -9.66 -0.79
N ASP A 107 -5.76 -10.08 -0.15
CA ASP A 107 -5.47 -9.77 1.24
C ASP A 107 -5.25 -8.26 1.44
N HIS A 108 -4.51 -7.60 0.55
CA HIS A 108 -4.34 -6.16 0.55
C HIS A 108 -5.67 -5.41 0.36
N ILE A 109 -6.50 -5.84 -0.60
CA ILE A 109 -7.84 -5.26 -0.81
C ILE A 109 -8.73 -5.49 0.42
N GLY A 110 -8.60 -6.65 1.10
CA GLY A 110 -9.26 -6.92 2.38
C GLY A 110 -8.89 -5.91 3.47
N SER A 111 -7.61 -5.59 3.59
CA SER A 111 -7.09 -4.55 4.49
C SER A 111 -7.69 -3.17 4.17
N LEU A 112 -7.72 -2.78 2.89
CA LEU A 112 -8.31 -1.50 2.46
C LEU A 112 -9.81 -1.40 2.80
N ARG A 113 -10.61 -2.45 2.52
CA ARG A 113 -12.04 -2.51 2.90
C ARG A 113 -12.26 -2.28 4.39
N PHE A 114 -11.44 -2.93 5.23
CA PHE A 114 -11.47 -2.74 6.68
C PHE A 114 -11.08 -1.31 7.06
N GLY A 115 -10.02 -0.76 6.45
CA GLY A 115 -9.58 0.62 6.65
C GLY A 115 -10.66 1.65 6.34
N TYR A 116 -11.36 1.55 5.21
CA TYR A 116 -12.49 2.44 4.89
C TYR A 116 -13.67 2.27 5.86
N SER A 117 -14.04 1.03 6.17
CA SER A 117 -15.15 0.74 7.10
C SER A 117 -14.87 1.29 8.50
N LYS A 118 -13.60 1.28 8.92
CA LYS A 118 -13.14 1.90 10.15
C LYS A 118 -13.14 3.42 10.05
N ALA A 119 -12.57 4.00 8.99
CA ALA A 119 -12.49 5.45 8.83
C ALA A 119 -13.87 6.13 8.84
N LEU A 120 -14.89 5.53 8.21
CA LEU A 120 -16.27 6.03 8.30
C LEU A 120 -16.77 6.04 9.76
N ARG A 121 -16.55 4.95 10.50
CA ARG A 121 -16.96 4.83 11.92
C ARG A 121 -16.23 5.83 12.82
N ASP A 122 -14.92 5.97 12.65
CA ASP A 122 -14.09 6.90 13.42
C ASP A 122 -14.53 8.36 13.14
N SER A 123 -14.97 8.68 11.91
CA SER A 123 -15.60 9.95 11.52
C SER A 123 -17.11 10.05 11.86
N LYS A 124 -17.69 9.10 12.61
CA LYS A 124 -19.14 9.03 12.94
C LYS A 124 -20.09 9.01 11.73
N VAL A 125 -19.61 8.71 10.53
CA VAL A 125 -20.43 8.54 9.32
C VAL A 125 -21.20 7.22 9.42
N THR A 126 -22.51 7.27 9.23
CA THR A 126 -23.34 6.06 9.18
C THR A 126 -23.06 5.32 7.87
N TYR A 127 -22.70 4.04 7.94
CA TYR A 127 -22.49 3.21 6.76
C TYR A 127 -23.57 2.13 6.65
N MET A 128 -24.25 2.06 5.50
CA MET A 128 -25.25 1.05 5.21
C MET A 128 -24.88 0.28 3.93
N ASN A 129 -24.82 -1.04 4.03
CA ASN A 129 -24.65 -1.94 2.89
C ASN A 129 -26.04 -2.22 2.25
N ALA A 130 -26.56 -1.23 1.55
CA ALA A 130 -27.90 -1.22 0.99
C ALA A 130 -27.92 -0.42 -0.33
N TYR A 131 -28.75 -0.87 -1.27
CA TYR A 131 -28.95 -0.22 -2.55
C TYR A 131 -29.88 0.98 -2.37
N GLY A 132 -29.41 2.18 -2.73
CA GLY A 132 -30.17 3.42 -2.63
C GLY A 132 -30.95 3.73 -3.91
N GLU A 133 -32.24 3.98 -3.78
CA GLU A 133 -33.18 4.32 -4.85
C GLU A 133 -34.08 5.46 -4.39
N PHE A 134 -34.08 6.59 -5.09
CA PHE A 134 -34.96 7.73 -4.79
C PHE A 134 -36.43 7.31 -4.96
N VAL A 135 -37.29 7.81 -4.06
CA VAL A 135 -38.74 7.57 -4.10
C VAL A 135 -39.58 8.85 -4.05
N GLY A 136 -38.94 10.00 -3.86
CA GLY A 136 -39.58 11.31 -3.85
C GLY A 136 -38.63 12.40 -3.35
N PRO A 137 -39.07 13.67 -3.34
CA PRO A 137 -38.26 14.80 -2.86
C PRO A 137 -37.72 14.55 -1.45
N HIS A 138 -36.41 14.75 -1.29
CA HIS A 138 -35.68 14.49 -0.03
C HIS A 138 -35.80 13.07 0.56
N GLN A 139 -36.32 12.07 -0.18
CA GLN A 139 -36.57 10.71 0.31
C GLN A 139 -35.90 9.63 -0.54
N ILE A 140 -35.29 8.66 0.15
CA ILE A 140 -34.64 7.50 -0.47
C ILE A 140 -35.03 6.20 0.22
N LYS A 141 -35.20 5.15 -0.58
CA LYS A 141 -35.38 3.76 -0.18
C LYS A 141 -34.01 3.06 -0.20
N ALA A 142 -33.67 2.37 0.87
CA ALA A 142 -32.45 1.61 1.03
C ALA A 142 -32.77 0.11 1.16
N THR A 143 -32.48 -0.67 0.11
CA THR A 143 -32.77 -2.12 0.07
C THR A 143 -31.51 -2.93 0.35
N ASN A 144 -31.49 -3.68 1.45
CA ASN A 144 -30.30 -4.45 1.85
C ASN A 144 -30.20 -5.81 1.11
N SER A 145 -29.10 -6.54 1.33
CA SER A 145 -28.85 -7.84 0.68
C SER A 145 -29.84 -8.97 0.99
N LYS A 146 -30.77 -8.78 1.94
CA LYS A 146 -31.88 -9.68 2.25
C LYS A 146 -33.22 -9.22 1.66
N GLY A 147 -33.23 -8.13 0.87
CA GLY A 147 -34.46 -7.52 0.35
C GLY A 147 -35.26 -6.72 1.38
N LYS A 148 -34.73 -6.50 2.60
CA LYS A 148 -35.40 -5.59 3.54
C LYS A 148 -35.16 -4.16 3.09
N GLU A 149 -36.25 -3.45 2.86
CA GLU A 149 -36.28 -2.02 2.55
C GLU A 149 -36.33 -1.20 3.85
N THR A 150 -35.79 0.01 3.81
CA THR A 150 -35.90 1.02 4.88
C THR A 150 -35.81 2.40 4.24
N PHE A 151 -36.62 3.35 4.70
CA PHE A 151 -36.71 4.68 4.10
C PHE A 151 -35.95 5.69 4.96
N TYR A 152 -35.30 6.65 4.31
CA TYR A 152 -34.52 7.71 4.94
C TYR A 152 -34.74 9.05 4.25
N THR A 153 -34.64 10.13 5.02
CA THR A 153 -34.70 11.51 4.55
C THR A 153 -33.34 12.21 4.67
N ALA A 154 -33.04 13.17 3.79
CA ALA A 154 -31.84 14.00 3.94
C ALA A 154 -32.01 15.41 3.37
N ALA A 155 -31.30 16.38 3.95
CA ALA A 155 -31.29 17.75 3.44
C ALA A 155 -30.58 17.85 2.06
N THR A 156 -29.45 17.15 1.89
CA THR A 156 -28.66 17.15 0.66
C THR A 156 -28.32 15.72 0.21
N PHE A 157 -28.27 15.48 -1.10
CA PHE A 157 -27.86 14.20 -1.69
C PHE A 157 -26.65 14.34 -2.60
N ILE A 158 -25.75 13.36 -2.56
CA ILE A 158 -24.63 13.21 -3.52
C ILE A 158 -24.73 11.85 -4.21
N ILE A 159 -24.89 11.86 -5.54
CA ILE A 159 -24.85 10.68 -6.40
C ILE A 159 -23.39 10.37 -6.75
N ALA A 160 -22.88 9.24 -6.27
CA ALA A 160 -21.50 8.78 -6.45
C ALA A 160 -21.44 7.29 -6.85
N THR A 161 -22.46 6.81 -7.56
CA THR A 161 -22.69 5.38 -7.88
C THR A 161 -21.69 4.79 -8.89
N GLY A 162 -20.94 5.64 -9.60
CA GLY A 162 -19.94 5.24 -10.58
C GLY A 162 -20.54 4.48 -11.77
N GLU A 163 -19.80 3.50 -12.28
CA GLU A 163 -20.18 2.73 -13.47
C GLU A 163 -19.78 1.25 -13.39
N ARG A 164 -20.38 0.43 -14.26
CA ARG A 164 -20.10 -1.01 -14.40
C ARG A 164 -19.62 -1.35 -15.81
N PRO A 165 -18.83 -2.43 -15.99
CA PRO A 165 -18.36 -2.83 -17.31
C PRO A 165 -19.51 -3.20 -18.26
N ARG A 166 -19.37 -2.78 -19.52
CA ARG A 166 -20.30 -3.07 -20.61
C ARG A 166 -20.09 -4.48 -21.16
N TYR A 167 -21.19 -5.13 -21.55
CA TYR A 167 -21.21 -6.39 -22.31
C TYR A 167 -21.57 -6.11 -23.78
N LEU A 168 -21.28 -7.05 -24.68
CA LEU A 168 -21.47 -6.86 -26.12
C LEU A 168 -22.93 -7.05 -26.57
N GLY A 169 -23.74 -7.78 -25.81
CA GLY A 169 -25.11 -8.14 -26.19
C GLY A 169 -25.18 -9.30 -27.17
N ILE A 170 -24.16 -10.18 -27.17
CA ILE A 170 -24.05 -11.35 -28.07
C ILE A 170 -24.23 -12.66 -27.29
N PRO A 171 -24.65 -13.76 -27.94
CA PRO A 171 -24.81 -15.05 -27.25
C PRO A 171 -23.52 -15.51 -26.56
N GLY A 172 -23.63 -15.86 -25.27
CA GLY A 172 -22.55 -16.40 -24.44
C GLY A 172 -21.67 -15.35 -23.74
N ASP A 173 -21.90 -14.05 -23.94
CA ASP A 173 -21.01 -13.02 -23.39
C ASP A 173 -21.12 -12.86 -21.87
N LYS A 174 -22.32 -12.91 -21.30
CA LYS A 174 -22.57 -12.84 -19.86
C LYS A 174 -22.31 -14.15 -19.14
N GLU A 175 -22.52 -15.26 -19.84
CA GLU A 175 -22.41 -16.63 -19.31
C GLU A 175 -20.95 -17.06 -19.20
N TYR A 176 -20.15 -16.82 -20.25
CA TYR A 176 -18.80 -17.38 -20.37
C TYR A 176 -17.68 -16.36 -20.14
N CYS A 177 -17.87 -15.09 -20.54
CA CYS A 177 -16.80 -14.08 -20.46
C CYS A 177 -16.67 -13.44 -19.06
N ILE A 178 -15.55 -12.74 -18.86
CA ILE A 178 -15.27 -11.92 -17.67
C ILE A 178 -15.00 -10.46 -18.10
N THR A 179 -15.08 -9.49 -17.18
CA THR A 179 -14.96 -8.05 -17.55
C THR A 179 -13.87 -7.25 -16.84
N ARG A 180 -13.26 -7.80 -15.78
CA ARG A 180 -12.12 -7.28 -14.95
C ARG A 180 -12.02 -8.04 -13.62
N THR A 181 -13.12 -8.67 -13.22
CA THR A 181 -13.40 -9.05 -11.84
C THR A 181 -12.69 -10.33 -11.39
N ILE A 182 -11.38 -10.28 -11.15
CA ILE A 182 -10.62 -11.36 -10.46
C ILE A 182 -10.95 -11.34 -8.96
N SER A 183 -12.22 -11.54 -8.60
CA SER A 183 -12.78 -11.37 -7.25
C SER A 183 -13.55 -12.63 -6.82
N LYS A 184 -14.11 -12.60 -5.61
CA LYS A 184 -14.11 -13.73 -4.67
C LYS A 184 -15.06 -14.89 -5.00
N ARG A 185 -16.03 -14.75 -5.91
CA ARG A 185 -17.15 -15.71 -6.07
C ARG A 185 -17.29 -16.43 -7.42
N GLU A 186 -16.43 -16.17 -8.40
CA GLU A 186 -16.19 -17.15 -9.47
C GLU A 186 -15.45 -18.42 -8.95
N PHE A 187 -15.09 -18.46 -7.66
CA PHE A 187 -14.14 -19.41 -7.09
C PHE A 187 -14.59 -20.00 -5.74
N SER A 188 -15.89 -20.32 -5.59
CA SER A 188 -16.47 -20.80 -4.32
C SER A 188 -16.43 -22.32 -4.13
N THR A 189 -16.06 -23.11 -5.13
CA THR A 189 -15.85 -24.56 -5.04
C THR A 189 -14.36 -24.89 -5.09
N ARG A 190 -13.96 -26.01 -4.49
CA ARG A 190 -12.54 -26.38 -4.24
C ARG A 190 -11.67 -26.58 -5.50
N ALA A 191 -12.25 -26.51 -6.70
CA ALA A 191 -11.54 -26.71 -7.98
C ALA A 191 -10.97 -25.41 -8.60
N ALA A 192 -11.47 -24.23 -8.23
CA ALA A 192 -11.46 -23.11 -9.18
C ALA A 192 -10.13 -22.34 -9.33
N ALA A 193 -9.24 -22.28 -8.33
CA ALA A 193 -8.16 -21.27 -8.23
C ALA A 193 -6.96 -21.47 -9.20
N MET A 194 -7.20 -21.33 -10.50
CA MET A 194 -6.26 -21.52 -11.60
C MET A 194 -5.97 -20.23 -12.39
N SER A 195 -4.96 -20.29 -13.26
CA SER A 195 -4.56 -19.22 -14.18
C SER A 195 -5.61 -18.99 -15.28
N PRO A 196 -5.75 -17.77 -15.86
CA PRO A 196 -6.63 -17.52 -17.00
C PRO A 196 -6.30 -18.36 -18.25
N GLY A 197 -5.05 -18.86 -18.35
CA GLY A 197 -4.57 -19.57 -19.53
C GLY A 197 -4.50 -18.67 -20.77
N ARG A 198 -4.66 -19.27 -21.95
CA ARG A 198 -4.72 -18.55 -23.22
C ARG A 198 -5.91 -17.59 -23.24
N THR A 199 -5.68 -16.29 -23.29
CA THR A 199 -6.72 -15.29 -23.04
C THR A 199 -6.92 -14.35 -24.22
N LEU A 200 -8.18 -14.21 -24.66
CA LEU A 200 -8.60 -13.14 -25.57
C LEU A 200 -9.07 -11.94 -24.75
N VAL A 201 -8.47 -10.78 -24.97
CA VAL A 201 -8.98 -9.49 -24.48
C VAL A 201 -9.71 -8.79 -25.62
N VAL A 202 -10.98 -8.45 -25.42
CA VAL A 202 -11.80 -7.76 -26.41
C VAL A 202 -11.94 -6.29 -26.01
N GLY A 203 -11.47 -5.39 -26.86
CA GLY A 203 -11.44 -3.96 -26.62
C GLY A 203 -10.02 -3.37 -26.74
N ALA A 204 -9.96 -2.05 -26.80
CA ALA A 204 -8.72 -1.29 -27.00
C ALA A 204 -8.63 -0.05 -26.09
N SER A 205 -9.40 -0.05 -25.00
CA SER A 205 -9.32 0.95 -23.94
C SER A 205 -8.05 0.73 -23.09
N TYR A 206 -7.70 1.71 -22.25
CA TYR A 206 -6.62 1.55 -21.26
C TYR A 206 -6.79 0.27 -20.44
N VAL A 207 -8.03 -0.06 -20.04
CA VAL A 207 -8.37 -1.31 -19.35
C VAL A 207 -7.93 -2.55 -20.12
N ALA A 208 -8.18 -2.58 -21.43
CA ALA A 208 -7.86 -3.71 -22.29
C ALA A 208 -6.35 -3.89 -22.40
N LEU A 209 -5.62 -2.82 -22.69
CA LEU A 209 -4.18 -2.86 -22.92
C LEU A 209 -3.39 -3.11 -21.63
N GLU A 210 -3.81 -2.52 -20.51
CA GLU A 210 -3.24 -2.80 -19.19
C GLU A 210 -3.40 -4.27 -18.81
N CYS A 211 -4.61 -4.83 -18.96
CA CYS A 211 -4.86 -6.24 -18.65
C CYS A 211 -4.13 -7.18 -19.60
N ALA A 212 -4.14 -6.92 -20.91
CA ALA A 212 -3.38 -7.72 -21.87
C ALA A 212 -1.88 -7.69 -21.57
N GLY A 213 -1.34 -6.50 -21.27
CA GLY A 213 0.05 -6.26 -20.95
C GLY A 213 0.53 -7.03 -19.73
N PHE A 214 -0.13 -6.88 -18.58
CA PHE A 214 0.31 -7.61 -17.38
C PHE A 214 0.10 -9.11 -17.52
N LEU A 215 -0.96 -9.58 -18.21
CA LEU A 215 -1.15 -11.02 -18.40
C LEU A 215 -0.05 -11.64 -19.28
N ALA A 216 0.39 -10.94 -20.33
CA ALA A 216 1.51 -11.35 -21.18
C ALA A 216 2.84 -11.32 -20.40
N GLY A 217 3.10 -10.25 -19.63
CA GLY A 217 4.30 -10.13 -18.78
C GLY A 217 4.38 -11.18 -17.66
N LEU A 218 3.26 -11.79 -17.28
CA LEU A 218 3.18 -12.95 -16.38
C LEU A 218 3.32 -14.31 -17.09
N GLY A 219 3.59 -14.31 -18.41
CA GLY A 219 3.90 -15.50 -19.21
C GLY A 219 2.71 -16.22 -19.85
N LEU A 220 1.59 -15.53 -20.09
CA LEU A 220 0.39 -16.12 -20.72
C LEU A 220 0.31 -15.80 -22.22
N ASP A 221 -0.31 -16.68 -23.01
CA ASP A 221 -0.62 -16.39 -24.43
C ASP A 221 -1.83 -15.45 -24.53
N ILE A 222 -1.59 -14.22 -25.00
CA ILE A 222 -2.58 -13.15 -25.03
C ILE A 222 -2.86 -12.70 -26.47
N SER A 223 -4.14 -12.57 -26.79
CA SER A 223 -4.61 -11.88 -27.98
C SER A 223 -5.48 -10.67 -27.61
N VAL A 224 -5.38 -9.57 -28.35
CA VAL A 224 -6.20 -8.36 -28.18
C VAL A 224 -7.01 -8.13 -29.45
N MET A 225 -8.34 -8.21 -29.36
CA MET A 225 -9.26 -7.94 -30.47
C MET A 225 -9.74 -6.48 -30.44
N VAL A 226 -9.40 -5.75 -31.50
CA VAL A 226 -9.58 -4.30 -31.62
C VAL A 226 -10.62 -3.98 -32.69
N ARG A 227 -11.65 -3.22 -32.34
CA ARG A 227 -12.68 -2.77 -33.30
C ARG A 227 -12.16 -1.72 -34.29
N SER A 228 -11.32 -0.79 -33.85
CA SER A 228 -10.81 0.30 -34.69
C SER A 228 -9.40 0.72 -34.28
N ILE A 229 -9.28 1.74 -33.43
CA ILE A 229 -8.01 2.32 -32.97
C ILE A 229 -7.72 1.98 -31.50
N LEU A 230 -6.47 2.13 -31.09
CA LEU A 230 -6.02 1.99 -29.70
C LEU A 230 -6.26 3.29 -28.92
N LEU A 231 -6.61 3.19 -27.63
CA LEU A 231 -6.72 4.31 -26.70
C LEU A 231 -7.44 5.55 -27.26
N ARG A 232 -8.60 5.36 -27.90
CA ARG A 232 -9.42 6.49 -28.41
C ARG A 232 -9.63 7.56 -27.33
N GLY A 233 -9.29 8.81 -27.65
CA GLY A 233 -9.31 9.94 -26.71
C GLY A 233 -7.97 10.19 -26.00
N PHE A 234 -6.94 9.44 -26.34
CA PHE A 234 -5.53 9.75 -26.09
C PHE A 234 -4.83 9.99 -27.43
N ASP A 235 -3.73 10.73 -27.37
CA ASP A 235 -2.79 10.94 -28.46
C ASP A 235 -2.49 9.66 -29.26
N GLN A 236 -2.82 9.65 -30.54
CA GLN A 236 -2.76 8.46 -31.37
C GLN A 236 -1.33 8.04 -31.74
N HIS A 237 -0.37 8.97 -31.78
CA HIS A 237 1.05 8.62 -31.97
C HIS A 237 1.55 7.82 -30.75
N MET A 238 1.26 8.30 -29.54
CA MET A 238 1.58 7.57 -28.31
C MET A 238 0.85 6.22 -28.24
N ALA A 239 -0.43 6.16 -28.63
CA ALA A 239 -1.22 4.94 -28.62
C ALA A 239 -0.68 3.85 -29.56
N ASN A 240 -0.16 4.23 -30.73
CA ASN A 240 0.44 3.30 -31.68
C ASN A 240 1.77 2.74 -31.18
N LYS A 241 2.67 3.59 -30.65
CA LYS A 241 3.94 3.14 -30.02
C LYS A 241 3.71 2.13 -28.88
N ILE A 242 2.66 2.32 -28.08
CA ILE A 242 2.24 1.35 -27.04
C ILE A 242 1.84 0.00 -27.66
N GLY A 243 1.05 0.04 -28.74
CA GLY A 243 0.63 -1.16 -29.49
C GLY A 243 1.82 -1.92 -30.07
N GLU A 244 2.72 -1.21 -30.74
CA GLU A 244 3.96 -1.76 -31.33
C GLU A 244 4.85 -2.42 -30.28
N HIS A 245 5.09 -1.75 -29.14
CA HIS A 245 5.84 -2.32 -28.03
C HIS A 245 5.16 -3.59 -27.48
N MET A 246 3.82 -3.61 -27.37
CA MET A 246 3.08 -4.79 -26.93
C MET A 246 3.15 -5.95 -27.94
N GLU A 247 3.11 -5.67 -29.24
CA GLU A 247 3.29 -6.67 -30.31
C GLU A 247 4.71 -7.28 -30.27
N GLN A 248 5.74 -6.45 -30.17
CA GLN A 248 7.14 -6.88 -30.02
C GLN A 248 7.35 -7.77 -28.77
N HIS A 249 6.60 -7.50 -27.70
CA HIS A 249 6.61 -8.27 -26.45
C HIS A 249 5.59 -9.42 -26.40
N GLY A 250 5.11 -9.88 -27.55
CA GLY A 250 4.38 -11.15 -27.69
C GLY A 250 2.85 -11.06 -27.55
N VAL A 251 2.26 -9.86 -27.46
CA VAL A 251 0.81 -9.67 -27.49
C VAL A 251 0.32 -9.68 -28.94
N LYS A 252 -0.58 -10.60 -29.29
CA LYS A 252 -1.12 -10.72 -30.66
C LYS A 252 -2.31 -9.80 -30.86
N PHE A 253 -2.30 -8.89 -31.82
CA PHE A 253 -3.46 -8.04 -32.11
C PHE A 253 -4.29 -8.57 -33.28
N ILE A 254 -5.61 -8.63 -33.08
CA ILE A 254 -6.61 -8.96 -34.10
C ILE A 254 -7.34 -7.66 -34.40
N ARG A 255 -6.89 -6.95 -35.44
CA ARG A 255 -7.33 -5.58 -35.76
C ARG A 255 -8.56 -5.62 -36.67
N GLN A 256 -9.51 -4.70 -36.46
CA GLN A 256 -10.75 -4.55 -37.21
C GLN A 256 -11.76 -5.72 -37.08
N PHE A 257 -11.80 -6.40 -35.92
CA PHE A 257 -12.79 -7.46 -35.63
C PHE A 257 -13.65 -7.16 -34.40
N VAL A 258 -14.86 -7.71 -34.36
CA VAL A 258 -15.78 -7.69 -33.23
C VAL A 258 -16.39 -9.09 -33.03
N PRO A 259 -16.40 -9.64 -31.79
CA PRO A 259 -17.06 -10.92 -31.53
C PRO A 259 -18.56 -10.89 -31.82
N THR A 260 -19.07 -11.97 -32.39
CA THR A 260 -20.50 -12.16 -32.70
C THR A 260 -21.12 -13.32 -31.91
N LYS A 261 -20.31 -14.25 -31.41
CA LYS A 261 -20.77 -15.41 -30.63
C LYS A 261 -19.64 -15.95 -29.75
N ILE A 262 -19.96 -16.36 -28.53
CA ILE A 262 -19.05 -17.06 -27.61
C ILE A 262 -19.67 -18.41 -27.25
N GLU A 263 -18.92 -19.49 -27.45
CA GLU A 263 -19.39 -20.86 -27.17
C GLU A 263 -18.44 -21.58 -26.23
N ARG A 264 -18.96 -22.46 -25.40
CA ARG A 264 -18.15 -23.28 -24.49
C ARG A 264 -17.96 -24.67 -25.11
N LEU A 265 -16.71 -25.00 -25.43
CA LEU A 265 -16.29 -26.29 -25.95
C LEU A 265 -16.08 -27.31 -24.81
N GLU A 266 -15.41 -26.89 -23.75
CA GLU A 266 -15.06 -27.75 -22.61
C GLU A 266 -15.33 -27.01 -21.29
N GLU A 267 -15.93 -27.72 -20.32
CA GLU A 267 -16.01 -27.24 -18.94
C GLU A 267 -14.67 -27.41 -18.24
N GLY A 268 -14.28 -26.44 -17.40
CA GLY A 268 -13.02 -26.53 -16.67
C GLY A 268 -12.69 -25.27 -15.86
N SER A 269 -11.49 -25.26 -15.27
CA SER A 269 -10.91 -24.10 -14.59
C SER A 269 -9.41 -24.04 -14.88
N PRO A 270 -8.99 -23.40 -15.98
CA PRO A 270 -9.83 -22.84 -17.03
C PRO A 270 -10.49 -23.92 -17.91
N GLY A 271 -11.62 -23.58 -18.53
CA GLY A 271 -12.25 -24.41 -19.57
C GLY A 271 -11.72 -24.06 -20.96
N LYS A 272 -12.49 -24.38 -22.00
CA LYS A 272 -12.19 -24.03 -23.39
C LYS A 272 -13.39 -23.36 -24.05
N LEU A 273 -13.17 -22.19 -24.65
CA LEU A 273 -14.16 -21.35 -25.29
C LEU A 273 -13.81 -21.14 -26.77
N LYS A 274 -14.80 -21.24 -27.65
CA LYS A 274 -14.72 -20.81 -29.05
C LYS A 274 -15.25 -19.39 -29.16
N VAL A 275 -14.50 -18.52 -29.82
CA VAL A 275 -14.90 -17.16 -30.16
C VAL A 275 -15.07 -17.07 -31.67
N THR A 276 -16.27 -16.71 -32.11
CA THR A 276 -16.53 -16.32 -33.50
C THR A 276 -16.66 -14.81 -33.56
N ALA A 277 -15.95 -14.18 -34.49
CA ALA A 277 -15.93 -12.74 -34.70
C ALA A 277 -16.07 -12.40 -36.18
N LYS A 278 -16.63 -11.23 -36.48
CA LYS A 278 -16.65 -10.67 -37.84
C LYS A 278 -15.76 -9.44 -37.93
N SER A 279 -15.15 -9.27 -39.09
CA SER A 279 -14.52 -8.02 -39.52
C SER A 279 -15.51 -6.86 -39.48
N THR A 280 -15.02 -5.63 -39.30
CA THR A 280 -15.89 -4.44 -39.24
C THR A 280 -16.52 -4.06 -40.58
N ASP A 281 -15.99 -4.55 -41.70
CA ASP A 281 -16.63 -4.45 -43.02
C ASP A 281 -17.52 -5.67 -43.35
N GLY A 282 -17.55 -6.67 -42.47
CA GLY A 282 -18.42 -7.84 -42.53
C GLY A 282 -17.99 -8.96 -43.49
N LYS A 283 -16.88 -8.81 -44.21
CA LYS A 283 -16.44 -9.76 -45.26
C LYS A 283 -15.75 -11.00 -44.70
N GLU A 284 -14.83 -10.79 -43.77
CA GLU A 284 -14.06 -11.86 -43.12
C GLU A 284 -14.69 -12.31 -41.80
N THR A 285 -14.59 -13.61 -41.52
CA THR A 285 -14.96 -14.22 -40.23
C THR A 285 -13.73 -14.83 -39.59
N PHE A 286 -13.51 -14.54 -38.31
CA PHE A 286 -12.44 -15.10 -37.50
C PHE A 286 -13.03 -16.10 -36.51
N GLU A 287 -12.35 -17.24 -36.35
CA GLU A 287 -12.62 -18.20 -35.27
C GLU A 287 -11.34 -18.45 -34.47
N GLY A 288 -11.46 -18.47 -33.14
CA GLY A 288 -10.32 -18.74 -32.26
C GLY A 288 -10.72 -19.42 -30.95
N GLU A 289 -9.85 -20.30 -30.46
CA GLU A 289 -10.05 -21.04 -29.21
C GLU A 289 -9.22 -20.44 -28.06
N TYR A 290 -9.87 -20.15 -26.94
CA TYR A 290 -9.28 -19.50 -25.77
C TYR A 290 -9.74 -20.17 -24.48
N ASN A 291 -8.93 -20.08 -23.43
CA ASN A 291 -9.29 -20.50 -22.09
C ASN A 291 -10.19 -19.47 -21.37
N THR A 292 -9.91 -18.18 -21.59
CA THR A 292 -10.63 -17.06 -20.99
C THR A 292 -10.89 -15.98 -22.03
N VAL A 293 -12.06 -15.33 -21.96
CA VAL A 293 -12.39 -14.14 -22.76
C VAL A 293 -12.68 -12.98 -21.80
N LEU A 294 -11.89 -11.89 -21.91
CA LEU A 294 -11.98 -10.67 -21.11
C LEU A 294 -12.58 -9.53 -21.94
N LEU A 295 -13.78 -9.06 -21.60
CA LEU A 295 -14.45 -7.95 -22.26
C LEU A 295 -14.11 -6.62 -21.57
N ALA A 296 -13.39 -5.75 -22.27
CA ALA A 296 -12.96 -4.43 -21.82
C ALA A 296 -13.48 -3.32 -22.75
N VAL A 297 -14.74 -3.45 -23.15
CA VAL A 297 -15.42 -2.69 -24.24
C VAL A 297 -16.14 -1.41 -23.77
N GLY A 298 -15.70 -0.85 -22.65
CA GLY A 298 -16.27 0.35 -22.02
C GLY A 298 -17.06 0.06 -20.74
N ARG A 299 -17.69 1.12 -20.22
CA ARG A 299 -18.44 1.14 -18.96
C ARG A 299 -19.75 1.91 -19.15
N ASP A 300 -20.74 1.60 -18.32
CA ASP A 300 -22.07 2.22 -18.33
C ASP A 300 -22.43 2.74 -16.93
N ALA A 301 -22.89 3.99 -16.86
CA ALA A 301 -23.15 4.71 -15.61
C ALA A 301 -24.33 4.13 -14.80
N CYS A 302 -24.17 4.07 -13.49
CA CYS A 302 -25.12 3.52 -12.53
C CYS A 302 -26.24 4.51 -12.17
N THR A 303 -26.96 5.01 -13.17
CA THR A 303 -27.94 6.12 -13.03
C THR A 303 -29.39 5.71 -13.34
N ARG A 304 -29.59 4.61 -14.07
CA ARG A 304 -30.90 4.24 -14.65
C ARG A 304 -31.86 3.53 -13.70
N THR A 305 -31.39 3.06 -12.55
CA THR A 305 -32.16 2.21 -11.62
C THR A 305 -32.16 2.74 -10.18
N ILE A 306 -31.88 4.04 -10.00
CA ILE A 306 -31.84 4.70 -8.67
C ILE A 306 -32.96 5.74 -8.51
N GLY A 307 -34.02 5.69 -9.32
CA GLY A 307 -35.22 6.53 -9.17
C GLY A 307 -35.06 8.02 -9.52
N LEU A 308 -34.11 8.39 -10.37
CA LEU A 308 -33.82 9.81 -10.72
C LEU A 308 -35.02 10.55 -11.33
N ASP A 309 -35.90 9.82 -12.00
CA ASP A 309 -37.17 10.28 -12.55
C ASP A 309 -38.14 10.74 -11.44
N THR A 310 -38.20 10.04 -10.31
CA THR A 310 -39.07 10.39 -9.16
C THR A 310 -38.71 11.72 -8.49
N VAL A 311 -37.46 12.17 -8.66
CA VAL A 311 -36.92 13.43 -8.12
C VAL A 311 -36.63 14.48 -9.20
N GLY A 312 -36.91 14.18 -10.47
CA GLY A 312 -36.73 15.12 -11.58
C GLY A 312 -35.27 15.41 -11.97
N VAL A 313 -34.31 14.55 -11.59
CA VAL A 313 -32.90 14.67 -12.01
C VAL A 313 -32.76 14.24 -13.47
N LYS A 314 -32.36 15.16 -14.34
CA LYS A 314 -32.14 14.92 -15.76
C LYS A 314 -30.81 14.18 -15.96
N ILE A 315 -30.81 13.24 -16.89
CA ILE A 315 -29.61 12.54 -17.38
C ILE A 315 -29.56 12.56 -18.90
N ASN A 316 -28.38 12.45 -19.48
CA ASN A 316 -28.26 12.17 -20.91
C ASN A 316 -28.72 10.74 -21.16
N VAL A 317 -29.87 10.57 -21.83
CA VAL A 317 -30.49 9.25 -22.05
C VAL A 317 -29.58 8.29 -22.83
N LYS A 318 -28.75 8.81 -23.75
CA LYS A 318 -27.84 8.03 -24.61
C LYS A 318 -26.63 7.53 -23.84
N THR A 319 -25.94 8.39 -23.09
CA THR A 319 -24.71 8.04 -22.36
C THR A 319 -24.98 7.49 -20.95
N GLY A 320 -26.13 7.82 -20.37
CA GLY A 320 -26.47 7.59 -18.97
C GLY A 320 -25.79 8.55 -17.99
N LYS A 321 -24.98 9.50 -18.47
CA LYS A 321 -24.25 10.45 -17.61
C LYS A 321 -25.19 11.55 -17.07
N ILE A 322 -24.80 12.14 -15.94
CA ILE A 322 -25.52 13.24 -15.29
C ILE A 322 -24.85 14.57 -15.69
N PRO A 323 -25.56 15.49 -16.38
CA PRO A 323 -25.09 16.86 -16.56
C PRO A 323 -25.16 17.61 -15.23
N VAL A 324 -24.11 18.38 -14.93
CA VAL A 324 -23.97 19.21 -13.74
C VAL A 324 -23.37 20.57 -14.08
N ASN A 325 -23.56 21.55 -13.21
CA ASN A 325 -22.82 22.81 -13.28
C ASN A 325 -21.37 22.66 -12.82
N GLU A 326 -20.60 23.76 -12.79
CA GLU A 326 -19.20 23.79 -12.33
C GLU A 326 -19.00 23.48 -10.84
N GLU A 327 -20.08 23.34 -10.08
CA GLU A 327 -20.08 23.08 -8.64
C GLU A 327 -20.69 21.71 -8.32
N GLU A 328 -20.72 20.82 -9.32
CA GLU A 328 -21.21 19.44 -9.22
C GLU A 328 -22.71 19.31 -8.88
N GLN A 329 -23.48 20.40 -8.97
CA GLN A 329 -24.92 20.43 -8.74
C GLN A 329 -25.68 19.97 -9.99
N THR A 330 -26.71 19.14 -9.80
CA THR A 330 -27.63 18.74 -10.88
C THR A 330 -28.66 19.85 -11.15
N ASN A 331 -29.64 19.60 -12.04
CA ASN A 331 -30.78 20.50 -12.21
C ASN A 331 -31.75 20.54 -11.00
N VAL A 332 -31.50 19.76 -9.95
CA VAL A 332 -32.29 19.74 -8.70
C VAL A 332 -31.41 20.31 -7.59
N PRO A 333 -31.75 21.46 -6.97
CA PRO A 333 -30.79 22.22 -6.14
C PRO A 333 -30.18 21.48 -4.93
N HIS A 334 -30.89 20.50 -4.37
CA HIS A 334 -30.45 19.70 -3.22
C HIS A 334 -29.76 18.38 -3.62
N ILE A 335 -29.58 18.11 -4.92
CA ILE A 335 -28.98 16.89 -5.44
C ILE A 335 -27.74 17.24 -6.29
N TYR A 336 -26.62 16.65 -5.92
CA TYR A 336 -25.32 16.80 -6.54
C TYR A 336 -24.84 15.45 -7.10
N ALA A 337 -23.88 15.44 -8.02
CA ALA A 337 -23.29 14.22 -8.57
C ALA A 337 -21.77 14.35 -8.70
N ILE A 338 -21.01 13.28 -8.44
CA ILE A 338 -19.54 13.30 -8.49
C ILE A 338 -18.93 12.01 -9.06
N GLY A 339 -17.74 12.16 -9.66
CA GLY A 339 -16.96 11.05 -10.22
C GLY A 339 -17.50 10.55 -11.58
N ASP A 340 -17.27 9.28 -11.88
CA ASP A 340 -17.50 8.68 -13.21
C ASP A 340 -18.91 8.88 -13.80
N VAL A 341 -19.93 9.20 -12.99
CA VAL A 341 -21.31 9.45 -13.48
C VAL A 341 -21.47 10.77 -14.21
N LEU A 342 -20.51 11.70 -14.09
CA LEU A 342 -20.61 13.04 -14.65
C LEU A 342 -20.44 13.08 -16.16
N GLU A 343 -21.22 13.95 -16.82
CA GLU A 343 -21.08 14.23 -18.25
C GLU A 343 -19.91 15.20 -18.54
N GLY A 344 -19.11 14.88 -19.56
CA GLY A 344 -18.00 15.75 -19.99
C GLY A 344 -16.86 15.89 -18.98
N LYS A 345 -16.79 15.05 -17.95
CA LYS A 345 -15.72 15.04 -16.93
C LYS A 345 -14.90 13.73 -17.00
N LEU A 346 -13.80 13.70 -16.24
CA LEU A 346 -12.81 12.62 -16.29
C LEU A 346 -13.11 11.48 -15.29
N GLU A 347 -13.08 10.24 -15.79
CA GLU A 347 -13.36 8.99 -15.06
C GLU A 347 -12.16 8.52 -14.21
N LEU A 348 -11.61 9.43 -13.39
CA LEU A 348 -10.38 9.23 -12.63
C LEU A 348 -10.62 9.34 -11.12
N THR A 349 -9.98 8.44 -10.36
CA THR A 349 -10.15 8.40 -8.89
C THR A 349 -9.66 9.66 -8.16
N PRO A 350 -8.50 10.27 -8.48
CA PRO A 350 -8.11 11.54 -7.88
C PRO A 350 -9.13 12.66 -8.13
N VAL A 351 -9.68 12.73 -9.35
CA VAL A 351 -10.73 13.70 -9.74
C VAL A 351 -12.00 13.50 -8.90
N ALA A 352 -12.49 12.27 -8.77
CA ALA A 352 -13.65 11.96 -7.96
C ALA A 352 -13.43 12.31 -6.47
N ILE A 353 -12.24 12.07 -5.93
CA ILE A 353 -11.87 12.42 -4.54
C ILE A 353 -11.82 13.94 -4.35
N GLN A 354 -11.23 14.66 -5.30
CA GLN A 354 -11.07 16.11 -5.23
C GLN A 354 -12.43 16.82 -5.34
N ALA A 355 -13.26 16.43 -6.31
CA ALA A 355 -14.62 16.91 -6.46
C ALA A 355 -15.45 16.68 -5.19
N GLY A 356 -15.42 15.45 -4.64
CA GLY A 356 -16.14 15.11 -3.41
C GLY A 356 -15.72 15.94 -2.19
N ARG A 357 -14.40 16.17 -2.01
CA ARG A 357 -13.88 17.02 -0.93
C ARG A 357 -14.30 18.48 -1.09
N LEU A 358 -14.05 19.05 -2.27
CA LEU A 358 -14.31 20.46 -2.52
C LEU A 358 -15.82 20.77 -2.44
N LEU A 359 -16.67 19.88 -2.95
CA LEU A 359 -18.12 19.98 -2.80
C LEU A 359 -18.55 20.03 -1.33
N ALA A 360 -18.06 19.11 -0.49
CA ALA A 360 -18.38 19.11 0.94
C ALA A 360 -17.90 20.39 1.66
N ARG A 361 -16.78 20.97 1.23
CA ARG A 361 -16.28 22.27 1.74
C ARG A 361 -17.14 23.45 1.32
N ARG A 362 -17.62 23.49 0.07
CA ARG A 362 -18.54 24.53 -0.39
C ARG A 362 -19.88 24.46 0.35
N LEU A 363 -20.40 23.25 0.56
CA LEU A 363 -21.68 23.03 1.24
C LEU A 363 -21.67 23.34 2.74
N TYR A 364 -20.56 23.08 3.45
CA TYR A 364 -20.56 23.04 4.92
C TYR A 364 -19.43 23.82 5.60
N ALA A 365 -18.60 24.54 4.85
CA ALA A 365 -17.46 25.29 5.38
C ALA A 365 -17.16 26.59 4.61
N GLU A 366 -18.17 27.18 3.96
CA GLU A 366 -18.13 28.51 3.31
C GLU A 366 -16.99 28.74 2.30
N HIS A 367 -16.43 27.66 1.76
CA HIS A 367 -15.43 27.75 0.69
C HIS A 367 -16.08 28.00 -0.68
N SER A 368 -15.36 28.68 -1.57
CA SER A 368 -15.76 28.92 -2.97
C SER A 368 -14.98 28.09 -4.00
N THR A 369 -13.99 27.30 -3.58
CA THR A 369 -13.09 26.58 -4.50
C THR A 369 -13.83 25.46 -5.27
N LYS A 370 -13.82 25.56 -6.60
CA LYS A 370 -14.36 24.56 -7.52
C LYS A 370 -13.33 23.47 -7.86
N CYS A 371 -13.80 22.33 -8.36
CA CYS A 371 -12.90 21.29 -8.86
C CYS A 371 -12.39 21.68 -10.26
N ASP A 372 -11.07 21.75 -10.43
CA ASP A 372 -10.47 22.02 -11.74
C ASP A 372 -10.27 20.71 -12.51
N TYR A 373 -10.96 20.59 -13.64
CA TYR A 373 -10.95 19.44 -14.54
C TYR A 373 -10.01 19.62 -15.75
N THR A 374 -9.41 20.79 -15.90
CA THR A 374 -8.46 21.13 -16.97
C THR A 374 -7.12 20.45 -16.69
N ASN A 375 -6.36 20.04 -17.71
CA ASN A 375 -4.97 19.54 -17.58
C ASN A 375 -4.76 18.60 -16.38
N VAL A 376 -5.65 17.63 -16.21
CA VAL A 376 -5.52 16.59 -15.17
C VAL A 376 -4.59 15.50 -15.72
N PRO A 377 -3.52 15.12 -15.01
CA PRO A 377 -2.62 14.07 -15.47
C PRO A 377 -3.28 12.69 -15.42
N THR A 378 -2.85 11.84 -16.34
CA THR A 378 -3.27 10.45 -16.46
C THR A 378 -2.08 9.54 -16.74
N THR A 379 -2.22 8.25 -16.44
CA THR A 379 -1.19 7.25 -16.75
C THR A 379 -1.83 5.91 -17.09
N VAL A 380 -1.49 5.39 -18.27
CA VAL A 380 -1.85 4.05 -18.74
C VAL A 380 -0.70 3.11 -18.38
N PHE A 381 -0.99 2.11 -17.55
CA PHE A 381 -0.02 1.17 -17.00
C PHE A 381 0.10 -0.08 -17.88
N THR A 382 0.44 0.14 -19.15
CA THR A 382 0.87 -0.87 -20.12
C THR A 382 2.30 -1.34 -19.82
N PRO A 383 2.82 -2.41 -20.48
CA PRO A 383 4.16 -2.95 -20.19
C PRO A 383 5.25 -1.89 -20.29
N LEU A 384 5.13 -1.00 -21.27
CA LEU A 384 5.73 0.32 -21.27
C LEU A 384 4.68 1.32 -20.76
N GLU A 385 4.95 2.01 -19.65
CA GLU A 385 3.97 2.93 -19.05
C GLU A 385 3.87 4.22 -19.88
N TYR A 386 2.66 4.76 -20.03
CA TYR A 386 2.41 6.01 -20.76
C TYR A 386 1.75 7.03 -19.83
N GLY A 387 2.44 8.13 -19.55
CA GLY A 387 1.96 9.27 -18.81
C GLY A 387 1.63 10.44 -19.74
N ALA A 388 0.54 11.15 -19.45
CA ALA A 388 0.12 12.31 -20.23
C ALA A 388 -0.54 13.38 -19.35
N CYS A 389 -0.41 14.65 -19.76
CA CYS A 389 -1.09 15.79 -19.16
C CYS A 389 -1.38 16.85 -20.23
N GLY A 390 -2.55 17.48 -20.20
CA GLY A 390 -2.97 18.45 -21.21
C GLY A 390 -3.60 17.82 -22.45
N LEU A 391 -3.45 18.50 -23.59
CA LEU A 391 -4.03 18.11 -24.89
C LEU A 391 -3.15 17.10 -25.62
N SER A 392 -3.76 16.28 -26.49
CA SER A 392 -3.03 15.51 -27.51
C SER A 392 -2.50 16.42 -28.63
N GLU A 393 -1.64 15.88 -29.50
CA GLU A 393 -1.13 16.60 -30.68
C GLU A 393 -2.28 16.92 -31.64
N GLU A 394 -3.14 15.94 -31.92
CA GLU A 394 -4.30 16.11 -32.80
C GLU A 394 -5.35 17.09 -32.23
N ASP A 395 -5.62 17.07 -30.91
CA ASP A 395 -6.53 18.04 -30.27
C ASP A 395 -5.91 19.45 -30.23
N SER A 396 -4.58 19.55 -30.10
CA SER A 396 -3.87 20.84 -30.10
C SER A 396 -3.92 21.50 -31.48
N ILE A 397 -3.67 20.73 -32.55
CA ILE A 397 -3.82 21.17 -33.93
C ILE A 397 -5.28 21.55 -34.22
N GLN A 398 -6.26 20.74 -33.78
CA GLN A 398 -7.68 21.06 -33.96
C GLN A 398 -8.09 22.36 -33.26
N LYS A 399 -7.53 22.64 -32.07
CA LYS A 399 -7.93 23.77 -31.23
C LYS A 399 -7.21 25.09 -31.60
N TYR A 400 -5.94 25.01 -31.99
CA TYR A 400 -5.08 26.17 -32.17
C TYR A 400 -4.60 26.39 -33.62
N GLY A 401 -4.78 25.40 -34.51
CA GLY A 401 -4.27 25.41 -35.88
C GLY A 401 -2.83 24.89 -35.96
N GLU A 402 -2.52 24.15 -37.05
CA GLU A 402 -1.24 23.48 -37.25
C GLU A 402 -0.04 24.44 -37.20
N ASP A 403 -0.13 25.58 -37.89
CA ASP A 403 0.92 26.61 -37.94
C ASP A 403 1.29 27.19 -36.57
N ASN A 404 0.39 27.14 -35.59
CA ASN A 404 0.55 27.72 -34.26
C ASN A 404 1.07 26.73 -33.20
N ILE A 405 1.30 25.48 -33.58
CA ILE A 405 1.83 24.43 -32.71
C ILE A 405 3.30 24.15 -33.03
N GLU A 406 4.10 23.93 -31.98
CA GLU A 406 5.43 23.33 -32.07
C GLU A 406 5.46 22.03 -31.27
N VAL A 407 6.17 21.00 -31.75
CA VAL A 407 6.24 19.70 -31.08
C VAL A 407 7.70 19.30 -30.87
N TYR A 408 8.18 19.44 -29.64
CA TYR A 408 9.52 19.00 -29.25
C TYR A 408 9.46 17.57 -28.76
N HIS A 409 10.34 16.71 -29.26
CA HIS A 409 10.30 15.27 -28.97
C HIS A 409 11.68 14.63 -28.99
N SER A 410 11.82 13.50 -28.29
CA SER A 410 13.04 12.69 -28.29
C SER A 410 12.76 11.24 -27.92
N ASN A 411 13.51 10.31 -28.52
CA ASN A 411 13.63 8.95 -28.00
C ASN A 411 14.70 8.94 -26.89
N PHE A 412 14.51 8.13 -25.86
CA PHE A 412 15.51 7.96 -24.81
C PHE A 412 15.69 6.49 -24.43
N TRP A 413 16.81 6.19 -23.78
CA TRP A 413 17.10 4.85 -23.27
C TRP A 413 17.36 4.92 -21.76
N PRO A 414 16.49 4.31 -20.92
CA PRO A 414 16.72 4.25 -19.48
C PRO A 414 18.07 3.61 -19.16
N LEU A 415 18.85 4.23 -18.27
CA LEU A 415 20.18 3.73 -17.91
C LEU A 415 20.11 2.28 -17.38
N GLU A 416 19.03 1.95 -16.67
CA GLU A 416 18.73 0.62 -16.13
C GLU A 416 18.57 -0.48 -17.21
N TRP A 417 18.40 -0.10 -18.49
CA TRP A 417 18.18 -1.02 -19.61
C TRP A 417 19.44 -1.21 -20.47
N THR A 418 20.49 -0.41 -20.22
CA THR A 418 21.79 -0.50 -20.92
C THR A 418 22.52 -1.81 -20.62
N VAL A 419 22.65 -2.17 -19.34
CA VAL A 419 23.31 -3.42 -18.89
C VAL A 419 22.51 -4.67 -19.28
N PRO A 420 21.16 -4.70 -19.17
CA PRO A 420 20.34 -5.75 -19.77
C PRO A 420 20.41 -5.83 -21.30
N ALA A 421 20.88 -4.76 -21.97
CA ALA A 421 21.00 -4.60 -23.41
C ALA A 421 19.68 -4.84 -24.17
N ARG A 422 18.61 -4.14 -23.76
CA ARG A 422 17.27 -4.24 -24.37
C ARG A 422 16.62 -2.89 -24.66
N ASP A 423 15.70 -2.90 -25.60
CA ASP A 423 14.68 -1.85 -25.83
C ASP A 423 15.23 -0.42 -26.03
N ASN A 424 16.41 -0.30 -26.65
CA ASN A 424 16.95 1.00 -27.06
C ASN A 424 16.02 1.71 -28.07
N ASN A 425 15.93 3.03 -28.00
CA ASN A 425 15.05 3.88 -28.82
C ASN A 425 13.53 3.51 -28.78
N THR A 426 13.07 2.83 -27.73
CA THR A 426 11.63 2.51 -27.54
C THR A 426 10.90 3.52 -26.65
N CYS A 427 11.57 4.04 -25.62
CA CYS A 427 11.02 5.09 -24.76
C CYS A 427 11.05 6.43 -25.51
N TYR A 428 10.02 7.25 -25.28
CA TYR A 428 9.77 8.44 -26.09
C TYR A 428 9.09 9.52 -25.25
N ALA A 429 9.59 10.75 -25.33
CA ALA A 429 8.99 11.92 -24.70
C ALA A 429 8.61 12.93 -25.78
N LYS A 430 7.47 13.61 -25.60
CA LYS A 430 7.13 14.80 -26.38
C LYS A 430 6.38 15.84 -25.54
N ILE A 431 6.58 17.10 -25.91
CA ILE A 431 5.83 18.26 -25.41
C ILE A 431 5.27 19.03 -26.60
N ILE A 432 4.07 19.57 -26.41
CA ILE A 432 3.33 20.30 -27.43
C ILE A 432 3.19 21.74 -26.94
N CYS A 433 3.73 22.67 -27.70
CA CYS A 433 3.86 24.08 -27.35
C CYS A 433 2.95 24.94 -28.24
N TYR A 434 2.25 25.91 -27.64
CA TYR A 434 1.44 26.88 -28.37
C TYR A 434 2.24 28.18 -28.61
N LYS A 435 2.61 28.43 -29.86
CA LYS A 435 3.54 29.49 -30.29
C LYS A 435 3.09 30.88 -29.86
N GLN A 436 1.79 31.18 -29.92
CA GLN A 436 1.25 32.52 -29.64
C GLN A 436 1.18 32.89 -28.15
N ASP A 437 1.40 31.95 -27.23
CA ASP A 437 1.43 32.18 -25.77
C ASP A 437 2.80 31.87 -25.19
N SER A 438 3.85 32.48 -25.76
CA SER A 438 5.26 32.31 -25.34
C SER A 438 5.68 30.84 -25.24
N GLU A 439 5.29 30.03 -26.24
CA GLU A 439 5.51 28.58 -26.26
C GLU A 439 5.00 27.86 -25.01
N ARG A 440 3.80 28.22 -24.55
CA ARG A 440 3.09 27.53 -23.47
C ARG A 440 3.01 26.03 -23.75
N VAL A 441 3.46 25.21 -22.81
CA VAL A 441 3.30 23.76 -22.90
C VAL A 441 1.83 23.41 -22.66
N VAL A 442 1.11 23.08 -23.74
CA VAL A 442 -0.32 22.71 -23.73
C VAL A 442 -0.56 21.21 -23.70
N GLY A 443 0.46 20.41 -24.06
CA GLY A 443 0.45 18.95 -23.94
C GLY A 443 1.81 18.41 -23.50
N PHE A 444 1.82 17.39 -22.65
CA PHE A 444 2.99 16.67 -22.17
C PHE A 444 2.73 15.17 -22.24
N HIS A 445 3.64 14.40 -22.84
CA HIS A 445 3.52 12.97 -23.05
C HIS A 445 4.85 12.26 -22.83
N VAL A 446 4.85 11.17 -22.06
CA VAL A 446 6.04 10.33 -21.85
C VAL A 446 5.67 8.85 -21.86
N LEU A 447 6.36 8.08 -22.70
CA LEU A 447 6.28 6.64 -22.81
C LEU A 447 7.61 6.05 -22.31
N GLY A 448 7.58 5.39 -21.15
CA GLY A 448 8.79 4.97 -20.46
C GLY A 448 8.54 4.32 -19.10
N PRO A 449 9.57 3.84 -18.40
CA PRO A 449 9.43 3.36 -17.03
C PRO A 449 9.02 4.51 -16.09
N ASN A 450 8.18 4.20 -15.10
CA ASN A 450 7.72 5.15 -14.07
C ASN A 450 7.01 6.41 -14.62
N ALA A 451 6.38 6.32 -15.79
CA ALA A 451 5.81 7.47 -16.50
C ALA A 451 4.82 8.30 -15.67
N GLY A 452 4.11 7.68 -14.72
CA GLY A 452 3.22 8.38 -13.79
C GLY A 452 3.95 9.24 -12.76
N GLU A 453 5.10 8.79 -12.26
CA GLU A 453 5.93 9.56 -11.32
C GLU A 453 6.55 10.79 -12.02
N ILE A 454 6.99 10.61 -13.28
CA ILE A 454 7.50 11.69 -14.14
C ILE A 454 6.40 12.74 -14.40
N THR A 455 5.23 12.29 -14.89
CA THR A 455 4.13 13.18 -15.29
C THR A 455 3.57 13.99 -14.13
N GLN A 456 3.60 13.45 -12.91
CA GLN A 456 3.02 14.10 -11.72
C GLN A 456 3.67 15.45 -11.39
N GLY A 457 4.98 15.60 -11.62
CA GLY A 457 5.69 16.88 -11.46
C GLY A 457 5.34 17.89 -12.56
N PHE A 458 5.43 17.47 -13.82
CA PHE A 458 5.11 18.32 -14.98
C PHE A 458 3.66 18.80 -14.98
N ALA A 459 2.71 18.00 -14.48
CA ALA A 459 1.34 18.43 -14.31
C ALA A 459 1.18 19.65 -13.37
N ALA A 460 1.98 19.72 -12.30
CA ALA A 460 2.00 20.89 -11.43
C ALA A 460 2.64 22.10 -12.13
N ALA A 461 3.71 21.90 -12.90
CA ALA A 461 4.32 22.97 -13.70
C ALA A 461 3.35 23.51 -14.77
N MET A 462 2.60 22.65 -15.46
CA MET A 462 1.55 23.06 -16.40
C MET A 462 0.42 23.86 -15.71
N LYS A 463 0.11 23.58 -14.44
CA LYS A 463 -0.83 24.40 -13.65
C LYS A 463 -0.29 25.79 -13.30
N CYS A 464 1.03 25.93 -13.19
CA CYS A 464 1.71 27.22 -13.08
C CYS A 464 1.92 27.93 -14.44
N GLY A 465 1.48 27.32 -15.55
CA GLY A 465 1.70 27.86 -16.90
C GLY A 465 3.13 27.68 -17.41
N MET A 466 3.72 26.49 -17.28
CA MET A 466 5.04 26.18 -17.85
C MET A 466 5.15 26.56 -19.36
N THR A 467 6.18 27.33 -19.71
CA THR A 467 6.61 27.59 -21.10
C THR A 467 7.80 26.71 -21.48
N LYS A 468 8.12 26.61 -22.78
CA LYS A 468 9.32 25.94 -23.28
C LYS A 468 10.61 26.53 -22.67
N GLU A 469 10.72 27.86 -22.65
CA GLU A 469 11.86 28.58 -22.05
C GLU A 469 12.05 28.23 -20.56
N GLN A 470 10.97 28.16 -19.77
CA GLN A 470 11.05 27.79 -18.35
C GLN A 470 11.48 26.34 -18.15
N LEU A 471 11.06 25.45 -19.06
CA LEU A 471 11.47 24.05 -19.06
C LEU A 471 12.97 23.94 -19.35
N ASP A 472 13.47 24.58 -20.41
CA ASP A 472 14.88 24.53 -20.82
C ASP A 472 15.83 25.14 -19.77
N ASN A 473 15.37 26.17 -19.05
CA ASN A 473 16.11 26.75 -17.92
C ASN A 473 16.09 25.86 -16.65
N THR A 474 15.32 24.77 -16.64
CA THR A 474 15.25 23.83 -15.50
C THR A 474 16.31 22.74 -15.65
N ILE A 475 17.38 22.82 -14.85
CA ILE A 475 18.47 21.84 -14.88
C ILE A 475 17.97 20.42 -14.54
N GLY A 476 18.29 19.46 -15.40
CA GLY A 476 17.94 18.05 -15.24
C GLY A 476 18.67 17.34 -14.10
N ILE A 477 18.07 16.26 -13.59
CA ILE A 477 18.70 15.37 -12.59
C ILE A 477 19.29 14.18 -13.34
N HIS A 478 20.62 14.05 -13.33
CA HIS A 478 21.34 13.01 -14.06
C HIS A 478 21.83 11.87 -13.14
N PRO A 479 21.76 10.59 -13.53
CA PRO A 479 21.04 10.03 -14.69
C PRO A 479 19.61 9.61 -14.32
N VAL A 480 18.59 10.25 -14.91
CA VAL A 480 17.16 9.94 -14.64
C VAL A 480 16.32 10.16 -15.90
N CYS A 481 15.42 9.24 -16.24
CA CYS A 481 14.53 9.34 -17.42
C CYS A 481 13.77 10.68 -17.54
N ALA A 482 13.48 11.36 -16.44
CA ALA A 482 12.79 12.65 -16.40
C ALA A 482 13.64 13.85 -16.85
N GLU A 483 14.96 13.70 -17.01
CA GLU A 483 15.85 14.76 -17.51
C GLU A 483 15.67 15.03 -19.01
N GLN A 484 14.95 14.13 -19.71
CA GLN A 484 14.72 14.18 -21.15
C GLN A 484 13.66 15.23 -21.50
N GLN A 485 14.12 16.48 -21.57
CA GLN A 485 13.40 17.62 -22.12
C GLN A 485 13.65 17.62 -23.64
N GLY A 486 12.59 17.58 -24.44
CA GLY A 486 12.70 17.35 -25.90
C GLY A 486 13.56 18.42 -26.60
N THR A 487 14.50 17.96 -27.43
CA THR A 487 15.30 18.84 -28.29
C THR A 487 14.48 19.35 -29.47
N PRO A 488 14.87 20.48 -30.10
CA PRO A 488 14.31 20.90 -31.38
C PRO A 488 14.46 19.83 -32.45
N VAL A 489 13.52 19.79 -33.40
CA VAL A 489 13.70 19.05 -34.65
C VAL A 489 14.67 19.85 -35.52
N GLU A 490 15.86 19.31 -35.80
CA GLU A 490 16.65 19.80 -36.94
C GLU A 490 16.02 19.28 -38.24
N ASP A 491 15.86 20.16 -39.23
CA ASP A 491 15.13 19.98 -40.50
C ASP A 491 15.75 18.92 -41.45
N ASN A 492 15.84 17.65 -41.03
CA ASN A 492 16.34 16.54 -41.86
C ASN A 492 15.27 15.55 -42.32
N GLU A 493 14.04 15.56 -41.77
CA GLU A 493 12.95 14.69 -42.25
C GLU A 493 11.94 15.37 -43.21
N LEU A 494 12.04 16.69 -43.40
CA LEU A 494 11.12 17.45 -44.27
C LEU A 494 11.27 17.13 -45.77
N LEU A 495 12.31 16.38 -46.16
CA LEU A 495 12.49 15.86 -47.53
C LEU A 495 11.59 14.65 -47.87
N CYS A 496 10.94 14.01 -46.90
CA CYS A 496 10.15 12.78 -47.13
C CYS A 496 8.62 12.97 -47.13
N ARG A 497 8.08 14.18 -46.95
CA ARG A 497 6.62 14.45 -46.92
C ARG A 497 6.04 15.18 -48.13
N ARG A 498 6.68 15.10 -49.31
CA ARG A 498 6.10 15.59 -50.59
C ARG A 498 6.11 14.53 -51.70
N ALA A 499 5.18 13.58 -51.60
CA ALA A 499 4.74 12.76 -52.73
C ALA A 499 3.21 12.50 -52.60
N PRO A 500 2.37 12.93 -53.56
CA PRO A 500 0.93 12.72 -53.49
C PRO A 500 0.54 11.27 -53.79
N TRP A 501 -0.43 10.75 -53.04
CA TRP A 501 -1.00 9.42 -53.27
C TRP A 501 -1.90 9.41 -54.52
N SER A 502 -1.62 8.53 -55.48
CA SER A 502 -2.60 8.18 -56.52
C SER A 502 -2.41 6.76 -57.09
N ALA A 503 -3.40 5.90 -56.81
CA ALA A 503 -3.81 4.70 -57.54
C ALA A 503 -2.86 3.46 -57.54
N PRO A 504 -3.41 2.23 -57.72
CA PRO A 504 -2.75 0.99 -57.32
C PRO A 504 -2.07 0.24 -58.48
N MET A 505 -1.10 -0.63 -58.15
CA MET A 505 -0.59 -1.63 -59.11
C MET A 505 -0.61 -3.06 -58.55
N THR A 506 -0.89 -3.97 -59.47
CA THR A 506 -1.10 -5.40 -59.32
C THR A 506 0.20 -6.19 -59.16
N SER A 507 0.05 -7.42 -58.65
CA SER A 507 1.07 -8.47 -58.56
C SER A 507 1.83 -8.77 -59.87
N GLN A 508 3.15 -8.99 -59.79
CA GLN A 508 3.80 -10.29 -60.06
C GLN A 508 5.29 -10.29 -59.67
N PRO A 509 5.93 -11.47 -59.45
CA PRO A 509 7.30 -11.56 -58.92
C PRO A 509 8.36 -11.79 -60.02
N GLY A 510 9.60 -11.32 -59.78
CA GLY A 510 10.75 -11.57 -60.65
C GLY A 510 12.07 -11.58 -59.87
N THR A 511 12.90 -12.59 -60.13
CA THR A 511 14.25 -12.79 -59.57
C THR A 511 15.27 -11.78 -60.15
N ASP A 512 16.28 -11.37 -59.39
CA ASP A 512 17.61 -12.02 -59.44
C ASP A 512 18.71 -11.34 -58.58
N HIS A 513 19.77 -12.10 -58.29
CA HIS A 513 20.99 -11.60 -57.65
C HIS A 513 21.96 -10.94 -58.67
N LYS A 514 22.61 -9.82 -58.30
CA LYS A 514 24.10 -9.72 -58.30
C LYS A 514 24.71 -8.40 -57.76
N ARG A 515 25.86 -8.63 -57.12
CA ARG A 515 26.97 -7.79 -56.61
C ARG A 515 27.48 -6.58 -57.43
N LEU A 516 28.29 -5.79 -56.70
CA LEU A 516 29.32 -4.79 -57.09
C LEU A 516 28.77 -3.40 -57.46
N ALA A 517 28.90 -2.35 -56.65
CA ALA A 517 30.10 -1.68 -56.08
C ALA A 517 30.78 -0.70 -57.06
N VAL A 518 30.99 0.56 -56.62
CA VAL A 518 32.18 1.40 -56.84
C VAL A 518 31.98 2.77 -56.14
N THR A 519 33.07 3.24 -55.55
CA THR A 519 33.42 4.56 -54.95
C THR A 519 32.74 5.78 -55.59
N GLU A 520 32.38 6.85 -54.87
CA GLU A 520 33.22 7.90 -54.24
C GLU A 520 32.32 8.84 -53.36
N LYS A 521 32.72 9.89 -52.62
CA LYS A 521 34.00 10.60 -52.35
C LYS A 521 33.91 11.32 -50.98
N LEU A 522 35.04 11.67 -50.35
CA LEU A 522 35.13 12.63 -49.23
C LEU A 522 36.47 13.40 -49.32
N PRO A 523 36.52 14.74 -49.17
CA PRO A 523 37.75 15.48 -48.95
C PRO A 523 38.19 15.42 -47.47
N ALA A 524 39.49 15.53 -47.24
CA ALA A 524 40.12 15.26 -45.95
C ALA A 524 40.76 16.50 -45.29
N HIS A 525 41.49 16.24 -44.20
CA HIS A 525 42.40 17.09 -43.41
C HIS A 525 41.72 17.85 -42.24
N PHE A 526 42.29 17.86 -41.02
CA PHE A 526 43.68 17.55 -40.64
C PHE A 526 43.88 16.32 -39.73
N THR A 527 45.03 15.66 -39.92
CA THR A 527 45.57 14.55 -39.13
C THR A 527 46.71 15.03 -38.23
N LEU A 528 46.99 14.28 -37.15
CA LEU A 528 48.31 13.82 -36.66
C LEU A 528 48.04 13.13 -35.30
N GLU A 529 47.95 11.79 -35.23
CA GLU A 529 49.05 10.80 -35.20
C GLU A 529 49.88 10.78 -33.90
N TYR A 530 50.41 9.64 -33.41
CA TYR A 530 50.00 8.21 -33.47
C TYR A 530 50.94 7.44 -32.50
N ASN A 531 50.80 6.11 -32.45
CA ASN A 531 51.73 5.11 -31.87
C ASN A 531 51.69 4.99 -30.34
N SER A 532 51.16 3.93 -29.70
CA SER A 532 51.01 2.50 -30.05
C SER A 532 52.32 1.69 -30.06
N PHE A 533 52.40 0.67 -29.21
CA PHE A 533 53.14 -0.57 -29.47
C PHE A 533 52.49 -1.74 -28.72
N THR A 534 52.59 -2.96 -29.27
CA THR A 534 51.84 -4.15 -28.85
C THR A 534 52.74 -5.34 -28.48
N SER A 535 52.14 -6.31 -27.78
CA SER A 535 52.52 -7.74 -27.73
C SER A 535 53.74 -8.19 -26.89
N ALA A 536 53.49 -9.09 -25.93
CA ALA A 536 54.00 -10.48 -25.94
C ALA A 536 53.30 -11.37 -24.89
N LYS A 537 53.41 -12.71 -25.02
CA LYS A 537 52.79 -13.74 -24.15
C LYS A 537 53.83 -14.41 -23.25
N SER A 538 53.46 -14.82 -22.01
CA SER A 538 53.87 -16.12 -21.40
C SER A 538 53.28 -16.36 -19.99
N THR A 539 52.74 -17.56 -19.77
CA THR A 539 52.43 -18.23 -18.48
C THR A 539 53.55 -19.21 -18.11
N PRO A 540 53.50 -20.03 -17.02
CA PRO A 540 52.98 -19.85 -15.63
C PRO A 540 54.01 -20.28 -14.53
N SER A 541 53.71 -20.17 -13.22
CA SER A 541 53.78 -21.27 -12.20
C SER A 541 53.84 -20.86 -10.72
N GLN A 542 53.05 -21.55 -9.86
CA GLN A 542 53.31 -22.04 -8.48
C GLN A 542 53.73 -21.08 -7.33
N LYS A 543 53.01 -21.10 -6.18
CA LYS A 543 53.38 -21.65 -4.84
C LYS A 543 54.69 -21.09 -4.23
N THR A 544 54.81 -20.70 -2.95
CA THR A 544 54.20 -21.26 -1.72
C THR A 544 54.19 -20.23 -0.56
N SER A 545 53.69 -20.64 0.62
CA SER A 545 53.38 -19.87 1.85
C SER A 545 54.53 -19.74 2.88
N LEU A 546 54.22 -19.09 4.04
CA LEU A 546 54.94 -19.03 5.34
C LEU A 546 55.96 -17.85 5.48
N VAL A 547 56.18 -17.17 6.64
CA VAL A 547 55.51 -17.14 7.98
C VAL A 547 55.93 -15.87 8.78
N ASP A 548 55.02 -15.38 9.66
CA ASP A 548 55.14 -14.60 10.92
C ASP A 548 56.21 -13.49 11.24
N ILE A 549 55.71 -12.31 11.68
CA ILE A 549 55.89 -11.60 13.01
C ILE A 549 57.35 -11.35 13.54
N PRO A 550 57.75 -10.20 14.19
CA PRO A 550 56.99 -9.26 15.07
C PRO A 550 57.25 -7.72 14.95
N PHE A 551 56.51 -6.95 15.80
CA PHE A 551 56.81 -5.69 16.53
C PHE A 551 58.23 -5.06 16.40
N GLY A 552 58.46 -3.73 16.52
CA GLY A 552 57.65 -2.59 17.00
C GLY A 552 58.53 -1.62 17.85
N LEU A 553 58.11 -0.36 18.07
CA LEU A 553 58.78 0.72 18.86
C LEU A 553 60.04 1.37 18.21
N ASP A 554 60.42 2.65 18.43
CA ASP A 554 59.72 3.89 18.85
C ASP A 554 60.67 5.12 18.66
N SER A 555 60.13 6.34 18.79
CA SER A 555 60.79 7.59 19.24
C SER A 555 61.65 8.47 18.29
N GLN A 556 61.06 9.64 18.00
CA GLN A 556 61.53 11.01 18.33
C GLN A 556 62.25 11.96 17.33
N SER A 557 61.64 13.15 17.22
CA SER A 557 62.23 14.50 17.12
C SER A 557 62.77 15.02 15.76
N PHE A 558 62.57 16.29 15.37
CA PHE A 558 61.57 17.35 15.69
C PHE A 558 61.76 18.52 14.67
N ILE A 559 60.84 19.51 14.64
CA ILE A 559 60.98 20.92 14.15
C ILE A 559 60.35 21.37 12.78
N TYR A 560 59.23 22.12 12.92
CA TYR A 560 58.70 23.30 12.18
C TYR A 560 57.96 23.21 10.81
N ASP A 561 56.63 23.16 10.93
CA ASP A 561 55.67 24.25 10.60
C ASP A 561 55.48 24.75 9.15
N ILE A 562 54.42 24.27 8.48
CA ILE A 562 53.47 25.11 7.71
C ILE A 562 52.02 24.61 7.95
N LYS A 563 51.15 25.55 8.34
CA LYS A 563 49.67 25.55 8.31
C LYS A 563 49.03 24.64 7.22
N GLY A 564 48.01 23.81 7.46
CA GLY A 564 47.19 23.63 8.65
C GLY A 564 45.69 23.58 8.33
N PHE A 565 45.18 22.54 7.65
CA PHE A 565 43.74 22.28 7.53
C PHE A 565 43.39 20.82 7.15
N PHE A 566 43.65 19.87 8.05
CA PHE A 566 42.97 18.57 8.08
C PHE A 566 43.06 17.99 9.49
N TYR A 567 41.95 18.00 10.25
CA TYR A 567 41.69 17.01 11.29
C TYR A 567 40.19 16.89 11.55
N LEU A 568 39.60 15.82 11.00
CA LEU A 568 38.40 15.22 11.59
C LEU A 568 38.80 14.57 12.91
N PRO A 569 37.99 14.75 13.96
CA PRO A 569 37.63 13.62 14.79
C PRO A 569 36.12 13.36 14.71
N ALA A 570 35.76 12.08 14.57
CA ALA A 570 34.38 11.66 14.50
C ALA A 570 33.64 11.93 15.82
N LYS A 571 32.89 13.02 15.88
CA LYS A 571 31.81 13.22 16.87
C LYS A 571 30.47 12.97 16.18
N ILE A 572 30.00 11.72 16.19
CA ILE A 572 28.59 11.40 15.95
C ILE A 572 27.79 11.81 17.19
N ILE A 573 27.60 13.12 17.35
CA ILE A 573 26.56 13.65 18.22
C ILE A 573 25.27 13.54 17.42
N HIS A 574 24.40 12.61 17.82
CA HIS A 574 23.04 12.56 17.27
C HIS A 574 22.36 13.91 17.55
N ARG A 575 22.04 14.65 16.47
CA ARG A 575 21.36 15.95 16.54
C ARG A 575 20.09 15.83 17.39
N ASN A 576 19.99 16.67 18.42
CA ASN A 576 18.79 16.82 19.22
C ASN A 576 17.63 17.35 18.32
N PRO A 577 16.56 16.58 18.08
CA PRO A 577 15.56 16.91 17.05
C PRO A 577 14.46 17.88 17.52
N PHE A 578 14.72 18.66 18.58
CA PHE A 578 13.73 19.53 19.25
C PHE A 578 14.21 20.99 19.47
N ALA A 579 15.09 21.51 18.60
CA ALA A 579 15.38 22.94 18.58
C ALA A 579 14.31 23.72 17.78
N SER A 580 13.72 24.77 18.39
CA SER A 580 12.74 25.75 17.85
C SER A 580 11.48 25.17 17.18
N ASP A 581 10.23 25.41 17.59
CA ASP A 581 9.63 26.55 18.30
C ASP A 581 8.40 26.11 19.11
N ALA A 582 8.27 26.58 20.36
CA ALA A 582 7.03 26.48 21.14
C ALA A 582 6.96 27.56 22.23
N CYS A 583 5.81 28.20 22.36
CA CYS A 583 5.55 29.31 23.28
C CYS A 583 5.73 28.90 24.76
N CYS A 584 6.15 29.86 25.59
CA CYS A 584 6.56 29.63 26.98
C CYS A 584 5.44 29.04 27.88
N ARG A 585 5.75 27.94 28.58
CA ARG A 585 5.29 27.71 29.95
C ARG A 585 6.50 27.69 30.87
N LYS A 586 6.47 28.50 31.93
CA LYS A 586 7.55 28.54 32.94
C LYS A 586 7.49 27.27 33.82
N GLY A 587 8.64 26.62 34.03
CA GLY A 587 8.93 26.07 35.36
C GLY A 587 8.98 24.55 35.58
N SER A 588 9.01 23.68 34.56
CA SER A 588 9.52 22.31 34.73
C SER A 588 9.90 21.67 33.38
N ARG A 589 10.83 20.72 33.39
CA ARG A 589 11.11 19.84 32.24
C ARG A 589 10.24 18.59 32.35
N ASN A 590 9.74 18.08 31.21
CA ASN A 590 9.00 16.82 31.21
C ASN A 590 9.96 15.61 31.27
N ALA A 591 9.42 14.43 31.58
CA ALA A 591 10.22 13.22 31.81
C ALA A 591 11.06 12.79 30.57
N LEU A 592 10.60 13.12 29.36
CA LEU A 592 11.33 12.86 28.12
C LEU A 592 12.47 13.86 27.89
N GLN A 593 12.24 15.15 28.16
CA GLN A 593 13.27 16.20 28.12
C GLN A 593 14.37 15.94 29.15
N GLU A 594 13.99 15.46 30.33
CA GLU A 594 14.94 15.16 31.40
C GLU A 594 15.82 13.93 31.09
N LEU A 595 15.31 12.94 30.35
CA LEU A 595 16.10 11.82 29.84
C LEU A 595 17.16 12.22 28.81
N TYR A 596 16.90 13.25 28.00
CA TYR A 596 17.86 13.79 27.01
C TYR A 596 18.60 15.03 27.54
N ASN A 597 18.53 15.31 28.85
CA ASN A 597 19.23 16.41 29.49
C ASN A 597 20.75 16.16 29.49
N PRO A 598 21.58 17.01 28.84
CA PRO A 598 23.02 16.77 28.78
C PRO A 598 23.69 16.72 30.17
N THR A 599 23.12 17.35 31.21
CA THR A 599 23.66 17.28 32.57
C THR A 599 23.28 15.99 33.33
N GLN A 600 22.39 15.14 32.80
CA GLN A 600 22.18 13.77 33.32
C GLN A 600 23.09 12.73 32.65
N LEU A 601 23.52 13.01 31.41
CA LEU A 601 24.24 12.03 30.59
C LEU A 601 25.71 11.84 30.99
N GLU A 602 26.26 12.73 31.81
CA GLU A 602 27.57 12.52 32.45
C GLU A 602 27.44 11.55 33.64
N TYR A 603 27.52 10.25 33.30
CA TYR A 603 27.95 9.14 34.17
C TYR A 603 26.98 8.52 35.19
N SER A 604 25.71 8.27 34.82
CA SER A 604 24.92 7.21 35.48
C SER A 604 25.03 5.87 34.75
N SER A 605 25.49 4.82 35.44
CA SER A 605 25.58 3.45 34.90
C SER A 605 24.22 2.92 34.42
N THR A 606 23.13 3.25 35.11
CA THR A 606 21.75 2.90 34.73
C THR A 606 21.31 3.58 33.43
N ALA A 607 21.71 4.84 33.21
CA ALA A 607 21.41 5.57 31.98
C ALA A 607 22.12 4.94 30.76
N VAL A 608 23.41 4.59 30.92
CA VAL A 608 24.19 3.86 29.90
C VAL A 608 23.56 2.49 29.61
N LEU A 609 23.16 1.76 30.64
CA LEU A 609 22.51 0.44 30.49
C LEU A 609 21.20 0.53 29.71
N HIS A 610 20.34 1.52 29.99
CA HIS A 610 19.11 1.72 29.20
C HIS A 610 19.38 2.18 27.76
N GLN A 611 20.43 2.99 27.52
CA GLN A 611 20.86 3.36 26.17
C GLN A 611 21.28 2.12 25.38
N MET A 612 22.14 1.26 25.95
CA MET A 612 22.54 -0.02 25.32
C MET A 612 21.34 -0.93 25.02
N ARG A 613 20.37 -1.04 25.94
CA ARG A 613 19.14 -1.83 25.72
C ARG A 613 18.26 -1.23 24.62
N ARG A 614 18.19 0.09 24.49
CA ARG A 614 17.46 0.81 23.43
C ARG A 614 18.10 0.56 22.07
N ASP A 615 19.42 0.63 22.00
CA ASP A 615 20.20 0.42 20.77
C ASP A 615 20.10 -1.03 20.30
N GLN A 616 20.19 -2.02 21.21
CA GLN A 616 19.92 -3.44 20.89
C GLN A 616 18.57 -3.67 20.22
N VAL A 617 17.50 -3.06 20.75
CA VAL A 617 16.15 -3.16 20.16
C VAL A 617 16.13 -2.51 18.77
N SER A 618 16.73 -1.32 18.64
CA SER A 618 16.86 -0.60 17.37
C SER A 618 17.59 -1.43 16.32
N ASP A 619 18.71 -2.05 16.67
CA ASP A 619 19.56 -2.85 15.78
C ASP A 619 18.89 -4.14 15.36
N THR A 620 18.25 -4.85 16.30
CA THR A 620 17.45 -6.04 15.99
C THR A 620 16.30 -5.69 15.04
N CYS A 621 15.63 -4.56 15.25
CA CYS A 621 14.59 -4.06 14.35
C CYS A 621 15.14 -3.62 12.98
N ARG A 622 16.34 -3.03 12.91
CA ARG A 622 17.01 -2.68 11.64
C ARG A 622 17.31 -3.94 10.82
N ALA A 623 17.98 -4.92 11.43
CA ALA A 623 18.31 -6.20 10.81
C ALA A 623 17.04 -6.96 10.34
N TYR A 624 16.00 -7.00 11.18
CA TYR A 624 14.74 -7.66 10.82
C TYR A 624 13.98 -6.93 9.70
N ASN A 625 13.94 -5.60 9.70
CA ASN A 625 13.28 -4.82 8.65
C ASN A 625 14.02 -4.88 7.31
N ALA A 626 15.35 -5.07 7.30
CA ALA A 626 16.09 -5.35 6.07
C ALA A 626 15.70 -6.71 5.47
N SER A 627 15.45 -7.71 6.31
CA SER A 627 15.02 -9.06 5.92
C SER A 627 13.51 -9.18 5.64
N SER A 628 12.68 -8.31 6.22
CA SER A 628 11.21 -8.41 6.22
C SER A 628 10.55 -7.31 5.38
N ARG A 629 10.07 -7.68 4.18
CA ARG A 629 9.45 -6.78 3.19
C ARG A 629 8.06 -6.21 3.59
N LYS A 630 7.68 -6.18 4.87
CA LYS A 630 6.35 -5.77 5.36
C LYS A 630 6.43 -4.79 6.53
N ARG A 631 6.49 -3.48 6.24
CA ARG A 631 6.15 -2.44 7.24
C ARG A 631 4.65 -2.45 7.48
N ARG A 632 4.22 -2.90 8.68
CA ARG A 632 2.81 -2.91 9.08
C ARG A 632 2.46 -1.56 9.73
N VAL A 633 1.41 -0.89 9.25
CA VAL A 633 0.88 0.29 9.95
C VAL A 633 0.16 -0.17 11.22
N LEU A 634 0.50 0.43 12.37
CA LEU A 634 -0.19 0.15 13.63
C LEU A 634 -1.61 0.71 13.60
N THR A 635 -2.55 -0.05 14.15
CA THR A 635 -3.93 0.39 14.36
C THR A 635 -4.16 0.70 15.84
N PRO A 636 -5.12 1.56 16.21
CA PRO A 636 -5.52 1.73 17.61
C PRO A 636 -5.72 0.43 18.40
N SER A 637 -6.28 -0.63 17.81
CA SER A 637 -6.40 -1.95 18.48
C SER A 637 -5.06 -2.59 18.90
N ASP A 638 -3.98 -2.27 18.20
CA ASP A 638 -2.60 -2.69 18.51
C ASP A 638 -2.00 -1.87 19.69
N LEU A 639 -2.58 -0.71 20.00
CA LEU A 639 -2.11 0.22 21.04
C LEU A 639 -2.78 -0.01 22.42
N LYS A 640 -3.59 -1.06 22.56
CA LYS A 640 -4.33 -1.37 23.80
C LYS A 640 -3.46 -1.69 25.03
N HIS A 641 -2.19 -2.04 24.81
CA HIS A 641 -1.23 -2.34 25.89
C HIS A 641 -0.54 -1.11 26.47
N LEU A 642 -0.72 0.05 25.87
CA LEU A 642 -0.05 1.30 26.23
C LEU A 642 -0.93 2.09 27.19
N VAL A 643 -0.63 2.04 28.48
CA VAL A 643 -1.25 2.90 29.49
C VAL A 643 -0.65 4.29 29.37
N VAL A 644 -1.49 5.32 29.39
CA VAL A 644 -1.07 6.72 29.26
C VAL A 644 -1.28 7.43 30.59
N ASP A 645 -0.26 8.16 31.03
CA ASP A 645 -0.36 9.17 32.06
C ASP A 645 -0.16 10.55 31.41
N GLU A 646 -1.16 11.40 31.55
CA GLU A 646 -1.20 12.77 31.00
C GLU A 646 -0.47 13.77 31.89
N GLU A 647 -0.38 13.50 33.20
CA GLU A 647 0.11 14.46 34.20
C GLU A 647 1.64 14.51 34.22
N HIS A 648 2.27 13.34 34.07
CA HIS A 648 3.74 13.19 34.00
C HIS A 648 4.24 12.93 32.57
N GLU A 649 3.35 13.01 31.57
CA GLU A 649 3.63 12.78 30.14
C GLU A 649 4.36 11.44 29.87
N MET A 650 3.76 10.33 30.31
CA MET A 650 4.34 8.98 30.22
C MET A 650 3.44 7.97 29.50
N ILE A 651 4.07 6.96 28.89
CA ILE A 651 3.42 5.80 28.27
C ILE A 651 4.10 4.51 28.74
N TYR A 652 3.35 3.64 29.41
CA TYR A 652 3.80 2.32 29.85
C TYR A 652 3.20 1.20 29.00
N CYS A 653 4.02 0.39 28.31
CA CYS A 653 3.54 -0.85 27.70
C CYS A 653 3.48 -1.99 28.72
N TYR A 654 2.27 -2.44 29.08
CA TYR A 654 2.09 -3.51 30.05
C TYR A 654 2.28 -4.89 29.42
N VAL A 655 3.29 -5.63 29.89
CA VAL A 655 3.56 -7.02 29.50
C VAL A 655 3.18 -7.96 30.65
N PRO A 656 2.19 -8.86 30.46
CA PRO A 656 1.80 -9.78 31.52
C PRO A 656 2.96 -10.69 31.96
N LYS A 657 3.03 -10.94 33.28
CA LYS A 657 4.11 -11.69 33.98
C LYS A 657 5.46 -10.98 34.07
N VAL A 658 5.49 -9.69 33.74
CA VAL A 658 6.64 -8.78 33.94
C VAL A 658 6.23 -7.61 34.84
N ALA A 659 5.96 -7.92 36.11
CA ALA A 659 5.53 -6.95 37.15
C ALA A 659 4.33 -6.04 36.82
N CYS A 660 3.56 -6.34 35.76
CA CYS A 660 2.54 -5.45 35.20
C CYS A 660 1.46 -5.00 36.19
N THR A 661 1.13 -5.80 37.21
CA THR A 661 0.15 -5.42 38.24
C THR A 661 0.69 -4.29 39.10
N ASN A 662 1.97 -4.34 39.52
CA ASN A 662 2.60 -3.28 40.30
C ASN A 662 2.80 -2.00 39.48
N TRP A 663 3.21 -2.11 38.21
CA TRP A 663 3.24 -0.95 37.32
C TRP A 663 1.85 -0.35 37.08
N LYS A 664 0.79 -1.15 36.92
CA LYS A 664 -0.58 -0.61 36.84
C LYS A 664 -1.02 0.09 38.13
N ARG A 665 -0.66 -0.42 39.30
CA ARG A 665 -0.89 0.26 40.58
C ARG A 665 -0.15 1.60 40.67
N VAL A 666 1.12 1.65 40.27
CA VAL A 666 1.92 2.88 40.17
C VAL A 666 1.27 3.89 39.22
N MET A 667 0.88 3.47 38.00
CA MET A 667 0.16 4.34 37.07
C MET A 667 -1.20 4.81 37.64
N MET A 668 -1.91 3.97 38.41
CA MET A 668 -3.17 4.35 39.06
C MET A 668 -2.98 5.36 40.21
N VAL A 669 -1.86 5.34 40.93
CA VAL A 669 -1.52 6.38 41.91
C VAL A 669 -1.24 7.69 41.16
N LEU A 670 -0.42 7.65 40.11
CA LEU A 670 -0.07 8.83 39.30
C LEU A 670 -1.30 9.48 38.64
N THR A 671 -2.16 8.72 37.98
CA THR A 671 -3.37 9.25 37.32
C THR A 671 -4.56 9.42 38.27
N GLY A 672 -4.43 8.98 39.53
CA GLY A 672 -5.54 8.78 40.47
C GLY A 672 -6.04 10.03 41.18
N ARG A 673 -5.44 11.21 40.93
CA ARG A 673 -5.78 12.50 41.56
C ARG A 673 -5.91 12.42 43.09
N GLY A 674 -5.02 11.68 43.74
CA GLY A 674 -5.02 11.49 45.20
C GLY A 674 -5.98 10.44 45.75
N LYS A 675 -6.67 9.62 44.92
CA LYS A 675 -7.49 8.49 45.39
C LYS A 675 -6.68 7.46 46.20
N TYR A 676 -5.40 7.29 45.86
CA TYR A 676 -4.45 6.38 46.53
C TYR A 676 -3.11 7.09 46.69
N SER A 677 -2.42 6.82 47.80
CA SER A 677 -1.05 7.29 48.07
C SER A 677 -0.02 6.15 47.93
N ASP A 678 -0.34 4.94 48.38
CA ASP A 678 0.52 3.76 48.20
C ASP A 678 -0.05 2.83 47.10
N PRO A 679 0.73 2.43 46.08
CA PRO A 679 0.33 1.41 45.12
C PRO A 679 -0.10 0.06 45.74
N MET A 680 0.30 -0.24 46.98
CA MET A 680 -0.06 -1.45 47.70
C MET A 680 -1.50 -1.46 48.23
N ASP A 681 -2.11 -0.29 48.47
CA ASP A 681 -3.51 -0.15 48.89
C ASP A 681 -4.48 -0.62 47.79
N ILE A 682 -4.05 -0.56 46.53
CA ILE A 682 -4.84 -0.95 45.36
C ILE A 682 -4.86 -2.48 45.25
N ALA A 683 -6.04 -3.09 45.37
CA ALA A 683 -6.20 -4.53 45.23
C ALA A 683 -5.71 -5.04 43.85
N PRO A 684 -5.07 -6.23 43.75
CA PRO A 684 -4.59 -6.75 42.47
C PRO A 684 -5.69 -6.91 41.41
N SER A 685 -6.93 -7.19 41.82
CA SER A 685 -8.11 -7.22 40.94
C SER A 685 -8.45 -5.85 40.37
N GLU A 686 -8.38 -4.79 41.19
CA GLU A 686 -8.69 -3.41 40.79
C GLU A 686 -7.70 -2.90 39.73
N ALA A 687 -6.41 -3.23 39.87
CA ALA A 687 -5.37 -2.92 38.88
C ALA A 687 -5.54 -3.63 37.52
N HIS A 688 -6.50 -4.54 37.39
CA HIS A 688 -6.85 -5.22 36.14
C HIS A 688 -8.20 -4.78 35.54
N ILE A 689 -8.92 -3.83 36.16
CA ILE A 689 -10.18 -3.29 35.62
C ILE A 689 -9.87 -2.30 34.47
N PRO A 690 -10.39 -2.50 33.24
CA PRO A 690 -10.03 -1.66 32.09
C PRO A 690 -10.43 -0.19 32.18
N SER A 691 -11.42 0.17 33.00
CA SER A 691 -11.86 1.57 33.19
C SER A 691 -10.94 2.40 34.07
N ASN A 692 -10.04 1.76 34.84
CA ASN A 692 -9.22 2.44 35.85
C ASN A 692 -7.95 3.06 35.29
N LEU A 693 -7.57 2.71 34.05
CA LEU A 693 -6.37 3.22 33.38
C LEU A 693 -6.68 3.51 31.93
N LYS A 694 -6.45 4.76 31.51
CA LYS A 694 -6.67 5.17 30.12
C LYS A 694 -5.53 4.63 29.25
N THR A 695 -5.89 3.95 28.16
CA THR A 695 -4.93 3.36 27.22
C THR A 695 -4.89 4.13 25.91
N LEU A 696 -3.75 4.11 25.21
CA LEU A 696 -3.47 4.96 24.05
C LEU A 696 -4.49 4.74 22.91
N ASN A 697 -5.08 3.56 22.80
CA ASN A 697 -6.16 3.26 21.85
C ASN A 697 -7.49 3.99 22.11
N GLN A 698 -7.63 4.68 23.24
CA GLN A 698 -8.83 5.44 23.63
C GLN A 698 -8.77 6.92 23.19
N TYR A 699 -7.69 7.32 22.52
CA TYR A 699 -7.48 8.68 21.99
C TYR A 699 -7.68 8.72 20.48
N SER A 700 -7.90 9.90 19.92
CA SER A 700 -7.94 10.10 18.47
C SER A 700 -6.55 9.93 17.83
N ILE A 701 -6.50 9.72 16.51
CA ILE A 701 -5.22 9.49 15.81
C ILE A 701 -4.23 10.68 15.95
N PRO A 702 -4.65 11.97 15.86
CA PRO A 702 -3.75 13.09 16.13
C PRO A 702 -3.21 13.08 17.57
N GLU A 703 -4.06 12.79 18.55
CA GLU A 703 -3.70 12.69 19.96
C GLU A 703 -2.73 11.53 20.26
N ILE A 704 -2.91 10.39 19.58
CA ILE A 704 -1.99 9.24 19.62
C ILE A 704 -0.62 9.65 19.07
N ASN A 705 -0.59 10.26 17.89
CA ASN A 705 0.66 10.67 17.23
C ASN A 705 1.41 11.74 18.04
N HIS A 706 0.69 12.68 18.66
CA HIS A 706 1.27 13.63 19.60
C HIS A 706 1.98 12.90 20.75
N ARG A 707 1.25 12.06 21.50
CA ARG A 707 1.77 11.35 22.69
C ARG A 707 2.93 10.42 22.36
N LEU A 708 2.87 9.70 21.23
CA LEU A 708 3.99 8.87 20.76
C LEU A 708 5.26 9.68 20.48
N LYS A 709 5.14 10.97 20.11
CA LYS A 709 6.26 11.89 19.86
C LYS A 709 6.74 12.60 21.14
N SER A 710 5.83 13.02 22.03
CA SER A 710 6.14 13.90 23.18
C SER A 710 6.34 13.19 24.53
N TYR A 711 5.73 12.02 24.76
CA TYR A 711 5.70 11.39 26.09
C TYR A 711 6.83 10.37 26.28
N LEU A 712 7.31 10.17 27.51
CA LEU A 712 8.32 9.17 27.85
C LEU A 712 7.73 7.75 27.70
N LYS A 713 8.29 6.95 26.78
CA LYS A 713 7.77 5.59 26.47
C LYS A 713 8.64 4.52 27.12
N PHE A 714 8.07 3.68 27.96
CA PHE A 714 8.81 2.58 28.59
C PHE A 714 8.04 1.25 28.60
N LEU A 715 8.80 0.16 28.66
CA LEU A 715 8.28 -1.19 28.82
C LEU A 715 9.23 -2.02 29.69
N PHE A 716 8.70 -3.10 30.28
CA PHE A 716 9.50 -4.09 30.98
C PHE A 716 9.42 -5.44 30.28
N VAL A 717 10.57 -6.10 30.16
CA VAL A 717 10.71 -7.46 29.62
C VAL A 717 11.24 -8.45 30.66
N ARG A 718 11.15 -9.72 30.30
CA ARG A 718 11.63 -10.86 31.06
C ARG A 718 12.06 -11.93 30.07
N GLU A 719 12.94 -12.82 30.49
CA GLU A 719 13.29 -14.02 29.73
C GLU A 719 11.99 -14.74 29.27
N PRO A 720 11.83 -15.01 27.94
CA PRO A 720 10.59 -15.53 27.38
C PRO A 720 10.03 -16.80 28.01
N PHE A 721 10.87 -17.75 28.42
CA PHE A 721 10.45 -19.06 28.91
C PHE A 721 10.11 -19.05 30.41
N GLU A 722 10.84 -18.32 31.27
CA GLU A 722 10.43 -17.94 32.63
C GLU A 722 9.05 -17.27 32.60
N ARG A 723 8.84 -16.33 31.66
CA ARG A 723 7.57 -15.63 31.48
C ARG A 723 6.46 -16.60 31.10
N LEU A 724 6.73 -17.55 30.20
CA LEU A 724 5.78 -18.56 29.75
C LEU A 724 5.40 -19.56 30.86
N VAL A 725 6.38 -20.08 31.60
CA VAL A 725 6.15 -20.93 32.78
C VAL A 725 5.38 -20.17 33.87
N SER A 726 5.71 -18.89 34.10
CA SER A 726 4.96 -18.03 35.02
C SER A 726 3.51 -17.78 34.57
N ALA A 727 3.25 -17.71 33.25
CA ALA A 727 1.91 -17.65 32.69
C ALA A 727 1.14 -18.96 32.92
N TYR A 728 1.74 -20.10 32.59
CA TYR A 728 1.15 -21.43 32.79
C TYR A 728 0.82 -21.69 34.27
N ARG A 729 1.80 -21.55 35.18
CA ARG A 729 1.61 -21.70 36.64
C ARG A 729 0.54 -20.76 37.19
N ASN A 730 0.41 -19.56 36.64
CA ASN A 730 -0.65 -18.67 37.09
C ASN A 730 -2.04 -19.09 36.59
N LYS A 731 -2.16 -19.68 35.39
CA LYS A 731 -3.45 -19.86 34.71
C LYS A 731 -4.02 -21.26 34.72
N PHE A 732 -3.19 -22.29 34.89
CA PHE A 732 -3.62 -23.69 34.83
C PHE A 732 -3.38 -24.50 36.11
N THR A 733 -2.42 -24.12 36.99
CA THR A 733 -2.19 -24.87 38.24
C THR A 733 -2.97 -24.35 39.45
N ARG A 734 -3.68 -23.22 39.31
CA ARG A 734 -4.48 -22.61 40.39
C ARG A 734 -5.96 -23.02 40.25
N LYS A 735 -6.42 -23.93 41.11
CA LYS A 735 -7.77 -24.55 41.06
C LYS A 735 -8.94 -23.57 40.84
N TYR A 736 -8.85 -22.34 41.35
CA TYR A 736 -9.90 -21.32 41.23
C TYR A 736 -10.03 -20.63 39.86
N ASN A 737 -9.08 -20.81 38.92
CA ASN A 737 -9.11 -20.15 37.60
C ASN A 737 -10.03 -20.84 36.57
N THR A 738 -11.26 -21.15 36.99
CA THR A 738 -12.26 -21.91 36.23
C THR A 738 -12.55 -21.34 34.83
N SER A 739 -12.43 -20.02 34.64
CA SER A 739 -12.61 -19.38 33.32
C SER A 739 -11.51 -19.71 32.32
N PHE A 740 -10.24 -19.76 32.75
CA PHE A 740 -9.11 -20.14 31.90
C PHE A 740 -9.09 -21.66 31.65
N HIS A 741 -9.41 -22.46 32.65
CA HIS A 741 -9.56 -23.91 32.53
C HIS A 741 -10.65 -24.27 31.51
N LYS A 742 -11.84 -23.66 31.62
CA LYS A 742 -12.93 -23.87 30.64
C LYS A 742 -12.59 -23.37 29.25
N ARG A 743 -12.06 -22.14 29.09
CA ARG A 743 -11.82 -21.53 27.77
C ARG A 743 -10.64 -22.14 27.02
N PHE A 744 -9.50 -22.31 27.68
CA PHE A 744 -8.25 -22.76 27.06
C PHE A 744 -7.90 -24.19 27.45
N GLY A 745 -8.09 -24.56 28.72
CA GLY A 745 -7.71 -25.88 29.20
C GLY A 745 -8.46 -27.02 28.53
N THR A 746 -9.79 -26.94 28.40
CA THR A 746 -10.59 -27.94 27.67
C THR A 746 -10.16 -28.05 26.20
N LYS A 747 -9.80 -26.93 25.55
CA LYS A 747 -9.32 -26.86 24.16
C LYS A 747 -7.96 -27.54 24.00
N ILE A 748 -7.05 -27.35 24.97
CA ILE A 748 -5.73 -27.99 25.02
C ILE A 748 -5.88 -29.51 25.21
N VAL A 749 -6.62 -29.93 26.24
CA VAL A 749 -6.86 -31.36 26.56
C VAL A 749 -7.48 -32.09 25.36
N ARG A 750 -8.52 -31.52 24.74
CA ARG A 750 -9.21 -32.10 23.57
C ARG A 750 -8.31 -32.32 22.35
N ARG A 751 -7.19 -31.60 22.23
CA ARG A 751 -6.29 -31.67 21.06
C ARG A 751 -5.07 -32.54 21.29
N HIS A 752 -4.48 -32.47 22.48
CA HIS A 752 -3.17 -33.04 22.74
C HIS A 752 -3.22 -34.30 23.63
N ARG A 753 -4.32 -34.54 24.37
CA ARG A 753 -4.46 -35.71 25.24
C ARG A 753 -5.19 -36.85 24.53
N LYS A 754 -4.46 -37.91 24.16
CA LYS A 754 -5.00 -39.07 23.42
C LYS A 754 -6.11 -39.83 24.16
N ASN A 755 -6.00 -39.97 25.48
CA ASN A 755 -6.97 -40.68 26.34
C ASN A 755 -7.47 -39.77 27.48
N ALA A 756 -8.25 -38.74 27.14
CA ALA A 756 -8.78 -37.80 28.14
C ALA A 756 -10.03 -38.36 28.85
N THR A 757 -10.10 -38.22 30.18
CA THR A 757 -11.33 -38.52 30.94
C THR A 757 -12.43 -37.50 30.63
N GLN A 758 -13.69 -37.88 30.79
CA GLN A 758 -14.83 -36.96 30.60
C GLN A 758 -14.73 -35.74 31.55
N GLU A 759 -14.22 -35.94 32.76
CA GLU A 759 -13.94 -34.86 33.70
C GLU A 759 -12.92 -33.86 33.14
N ALA A 760 -11.77 -34.32 32.63
CA ALA A 760 -10.75 -33.46 32.04
C ALA A 760 -11.23 -32.73 30.77
N LEU A 761 -12.06 -33.38 29.95
CA LEU A 761 -12.67 -32.80 28.75
C LEU A 761 -13.71 -31.71 29.05
N HIS A 762 -14.29 -31.72 30.26
CA HIS A 762 -15.30 -30.76 30.73
C HIS A 762 -14.70 -29.66 31.61
N SER A 763 -13.76 -29.98 32.51
CA SER A 763 -13.14 -29.04 33.45
C SER A 763 -11.97 -28.27 32.84
N GLY A 764 -11.07 -28.97 32.12
CA GLY A 764 -9.80 -28.42 31.63
C GLY A 764 -8.86 -27.93 32.75
N SER A 765 -9.00 -28.42 33.99
CA SER A 765 -8.26 -27.93 35.16
C SER A 765 -6.95 -28.68 35.46
N ASP A 766 -6.63 -29.72 34.69
CA ASP A 766 -5.50 -30.62 34.88
C ASP A 766 -4.59 -30.68 33.63
N VAL A 767 -4.58 -29.59 32.84
CA VAL A 767 -3.69 -29.41 31.69
C VAL A 767 -2.24 -29.60 32.11
N LYS A 768 -1.47 -30.37 31.34
CA LYS A 768 -0.02 -30.52 31.53
C LYS A 768 0.75 -29.46 30.75
N PHE A 769 1.96 -29.12 31.20
CA PHE A 769 2.79 -28.12 30.52
C PHE A 769 3.17 -28.54 29.09
N GLU A 770 3.43 -29.83 28.87
CA GLU A 770 3.67 -30.41 27.53
C GLU A 770 2.48 -30.19 26.58
N GLU A 771 1.25 -30.40 27.05
CA GLU A 771 0.03 -30.18 26.28
C GLU A 771 -0.16 -28.69 25.95
N PHE A 772 0.21 -27.80 26.89
CA PHE A 772 0.20 -26.35 26.68
C PHE A 772 1.26 -25.91 25.66
N VAL A 773 2.49 -26.44 25.72
CA VAL A 773 3.54 -26.19 24.71
C VAL A 773 3.07 -26.68 23.33
N GLY A 774 2.55 -27.91 23.26
CA GLY A 774 1.96 -28.50 22.04
C GLY A 774 0.86 -27.61 21.44
N TYR A 775 0.01 -27.02 22.27
CA TYR A 775 -1.03 -26.07 21.83
C TYR A 775 -0.46 -24.79 21.21
N LEU A 776 0.66 -24.26 21.72
CA LEU A 776 1.27 -23.03 21.20
C LEU A 776 1.94 -23.24 19.84
N ILE A 777 2.66 -24.36 19.67
CA ILE A 777 3.35 -24.68 18.42
C ILE A 777 2.41 -25.27 17.35
N HIS A 778 1.19 -25.68 17.70
CA HIS A 778 0.25 -26.28 16.76
C HIS A 778 -0.18 -25.30 15.63
N PRO A 779 -0.03 -25.64 14.34
CA PRO A 779 -0.26 -24.72 13.22
C PRO A 779 -1.69 -24.16 13.06
N THR A 780 -2.69 -24.71 13.76
CA THR A 780 -4.06 -24.20 13.74
C THR A 780 -4.33 -23.17 14.83
N THR A 781 -3.57 -23.14 15.93
CA THR A 781 -3.91 -22.34 17.10
C THR A 781 -3.94 -20.85 16.79
N GLN A 782 -2.89 -20.32 16.14
CA GLN A 782 -2.84 -18.92 15.71
C GLN A 782 -3.80 -18.59 14.55
N LYS A 783 -4.26 -19.59 13.80
CA LYS A 783 -5.21 -19.39 12.67
C LYS A 783 -6.66 -19.22 13.16
N GLU A 784 -6.98 -19.77 14.33
CA GLU A 784 -8.33 -19.70 14.92
C GLU A 784 -8.55 -18.43 15.73
N GLU A 785 -7.61 -18.07 16.61
CA GLU A 785 -7.67 -16.86 17.43
C GLU A 785 -6.25 -16.33 17.70
N PRO A 786 -6.05 -15.00 17.85
CA PRO A 786 -4.80 -14.46 18.34
C PRO A 786 -4.45 -15.04 19.72
N PHE A 787 -3.16 -15.24 19.98
CA PHE A 787 -2.72 -15.68 21.31
C PHE A 787 -3.22 -14.75 22.43
N ASN A 788 -3.46 -15.33 23.59
CA ASN A 788 -3.79 -14.57 24.78
C ASN A 788 -2.56 -13.75 25.22
N GLU A 789 -2.80 -12.54 25.74
CA GLU A 789 -1.74 -11.61 26.21
C GLU A 789 -0.74 -12.22 27.20
N HIS A 790 -1.10 -13.30 27.92
CA HIS A 790 -0.22 -13.99 28.85
C HIS A 790 0.87 -14.84 28.18
N TRP A 791 0.68 -15.28 26.93
CA TRP A 791 1.64 -16.09 26.16
C TRP A 791 1.79 -15.60 24.70
N GLN A 792 1.48 -14.33 24.46
CA GLN A 792 1.81 -13.63 23.22
C GLN A 792 3.20 -12.99 23.38
N THR A 793 4.02 -13.01 22.32
CA THR A 793 5.38 -12.43 22.32
C THR A 793 5.36 -10.93 22.61
N VAL A 794 6.39 -10.42 23.29
CA VAL A 794 6.52 -9.01 23.66
C VAL A 794 6.57 -8.13 22.40
N TYR A 795 7.29 -8.58 21.37
CA TYR A 795 7.28 -7.98 20.04
C TYR A 795 5.87 -7.73 19.50
N SER A 796 4.97 -8.72 19.68
CA SER A 796 3.58 -8.64 19.20
C SER A 796 2.62 -7.86 20.11
N LEU A 797 3.00 -7.60 21.37
CA LEU A 797 2.20 -6.87 22.35
C LEU A 797 2.53 -5.37 22.38
N CYS A 798 3.81 -5.04 22.27
CA CYS A 798 4.33 -3.68 22.44
C CYS A 798 4.85 -3.04 21.14
N HIS A 799 4.97 -3.81 20.04
CA HIS A 799 5.41 -3.35 18.72
C HIS A 799 6.69 -2.48 18.72
N PRO A 800 7.79 -2.87 19.40
CA PRO A 800 9.01 -2.07 19.54
C PRO A 800 9.73 -1.70 18.23
N CYS A 801 9.48 -2.38 17.12
CA CYS A 801 10.00 -1.96 15.80
C CYS A 801 9.16 -0.87 15.11
N HIS A 802 8.01 -0.50 15.68
CA HIS A 802 7.10 0.54 15.18
C HIS A 802 6.92 1.67 16.21
N ILE A 803 7.10 1.38 17.50
CA ILE A 803 7.11 2.34 18.60
C ILE A 803 8.53 2.42 19.14
N ARG A 804 9.18 3.57 18.97
CA ARG A 804 10.47 3.85 19.62
C ARG A 804 10.24 3.95 21.13
N TYR A 805 10.71 2.96 21.89
CA TYR A 805 10.73 3.05 23.35
C TYR A 805 11.96 3.82 23.80
N ASP A 806 11.78 4.67 24.79
CA ASP A 806 12.85 5.45 25.39
C ASP A 806 13.56 4.64 26.47
N LEU A 807 12.84 3.83 27.25
CA LEU A 807 13.42 2.97 28.30
C LEU A 807 12.93 1.52 28.20
N VAL A 808 13.86 0.59 28.28
CA VAL A 808 13.59 -0.86 28.36
C VAL A 808 14.11 -1.36 29.70
N GLY A 809 13.20 -1.68 30.61
CA GLY A 809 13.48 -2.33 31.88
C GLY A 809 13.49 -3.85 31.75
N LYS A 810 14.24 -4.53 32.61
CA LYS A 810 14.33 -5.99 32.70
C LYS A 810 13.80 -6.46 34.06
N TYR A 811 13.12 -7.60 34.09
CA TYR A 811 12.61 -8.19 35.34
C TYR A 811 13.73 -8.59 36.30
N GLU A 812 14.92 -8.82 35.75
CA GLU A 812 16.15 -9.10 36.47
C GLU A 812 16.65 -7.87 37.27
N THR A 813 16.49 -6.66 36.73
CA THR A 813 16.89 -5.36 37.32
C THR A 813 15.69 -4.49 37.69
N LEU A 814 14.55 -5.13 37.99
CA LEU A 814 13.23 -4.48 38.09
C LEU A 814 13.21 -3.28 39.05
N GLU A 815 13.84 -3.37 40.20
CA GLU A 815 13.85 -2.32 41.22
C GLU A 815 14.67 -1.10 40.80
N GLU A 816 15.90 -1.32 40.30
CA GLU A 816 16.80 -0.27 39.80
C GLU A 816 16.18 0.48 38.61
N ASP A 817 15.71 -0.27 37.61
CA ASP A 817 15.06 0.29 36.40
C ASP A 817 13.80 1.08 36.78
N SER A 818 13.00 0.61 37.74
CA SER A 818 11.77 1.30 38.16
C SER A 818 12.08 2.59 38.94
N ASN A 819 13.07 2.56 39.83
CA ASN A 819 13.53 3.75 40.55
C ASN A 819 14.12 4.80 39.60
N TYR A 820 14.77 4.39 38.50
CA TYR A 820 15.25 5.30 37.47
C TYR A 820 14.10 5.98 36.69
N ILE A 821 13.08 5.22 36.29
CA ILE A 821 11.88 5.77 35.62
C ILE A 821 11.13 6.75 36.54
N LEU A 822 10.91 6.39 37.81
CA LEU A 822 10.23 7.26 38.79
C LEU A 822 11.05 8.52 39.11
N ARG A 823 12.39 8.47 38.98
CA ARG A 823 13.26 9.65 39.10
C ARG A 823 13.09 10.58 37.90
N LEU A 824 13.06 10.05 36.68
CA LEU A 824 12.84 10.83 35.46
C LEU A 824 11.45 11.48 35.42
N ALA A 825 10.44 10.83 36.00
CA ALA A 825 9.09 11.39 36.17
C ALA A 825 9.00 12.45 37.29
N GLY A 826 10.07 12.66 38.08
CA GLY A 826 10.08 13.60 39.22
C GLY A 826 9.33 13.12 40.48
N VAL A 827 8.86 11.87 40.50
CA VAL A 827 7.93 11.36 41.54
C VAL A 827 8.59 10.53 42.64
N ILE A 828 9.85 10.14 42.47
CA ILE A 828 10.59 9.22 43.36
C ILE A 828 10.62 9.64 44.85
N ASN A 829 10.43 10.92 45.14
CA ASN A 829 10.44 11.45 46.50
C ASN A 829 9.19 11.08 47.31
N TYR A 830 8.06 10.79 46.65
CA TYR A 830 6.78 10.45 47.28
C TYR A 830 6.15 9.15 46.78
N LEU A 831 6.64 8.60 45.66
CA LEU A 831 6.16 7.34 45.08
C LEU A 831 7.31 6.35 44.89
N ARG A 832 7.13 5.12 45.38
CA ARG A 832 8.10 4.01 45.23
C ARG A 832 7.47 2.82 44.51
N PHE A 833 8.30 2.05 43.81
CA PHE A 833 7.85 0.83 43.16
C PHE A 833 7.68 -0.32 44.18
N PRO A 834 6.55 -1.06 44.22
CA PRO A 834 6.36 -2.11 45.21
C PRO A 834 7.24 -3.35 44.95
N THR A 835 8.04 -3.71 45.95
CA THR A 835 8.86 -4.93 45.98
C THR A 835 8.13 -6.05 46.74
N TYR A 836 8.20 -7.28 46.24
CA TYR A 836 7.64 -8.49 46.89
C TYR A 836 8.75 -9.52 47.14
N ALA A 837 8.53 -10.40 48.12
CA ALA A 837 9.47 -11.44 48.50
C ALA A 837 9.89 -12.36 47.33
N LYS A 838 11.19 -12.69 47.28
CA LYS A 838 11.84 -13.49 46.22
C LYS A 838 11.18 -14.86 45.98
N SER A 839 10.53 -15.44 46.98
CA SER A 839 9.90 -16.78 46.96
C SER A 839 8.77 -17.00 45.96
N THR A 840 8.22 -15.93 45.36
CA THR A 840 7.14 -16.04 44.36
C THR A 840 7.62 -15.95 42.91
N ARG A 841 8.92 -15.67 42.69
CA ARG A 841 9.54 -15.62 41.38
C ARG A 841 9.58 -17.03 40.77
N THR A 842 9.36 -17.12 39.46
CA THR A 842 9.75 -18.31 38.68
C THR A 842 11.20 -18.06 38.30
N THR A 843 12.11 -18.97 38.60
CA THR A 843 13.54 -18.81 38.27
C THR A 843 13.92 -19.69 37.08
N ASP A 844 15.14 -19.54 36.60
CA ASP A 844 15.68 -20.33 35.50
C ASP A 844 15.69 -21.84 35.82
N GLU A 845 16.04 -22.22 37.07
CA GLU A 845 16.03 -23.61 37.52
C GLU A 845 14.61 -24.19 37.51
N MET A 846 13.63 -23.39 37.94
CA MET A 846 12.22 -23.78 37.91
C MET A 846 11.69 -23.85 36.46
N ALA A 847 12.18 -23.01 35.55
CA ALA A 847 11.85 -23.14 34.13
C ALA A 847 12.43 -24.45 33.58
N ALA A 848 13.69 -24.78 33.89
CA ALA A 848 14.34 -26.02 33.50
C ALA A 848 13.52 -27.27 33.87
N GLU A 849 13.01 -27.36 35.11
CA GLU A 849 12.12 -28.45 35.56
C GLU A 849 10.91 -28.67 34.63
N PHE A 850 10.28 -27.59 34.15
CA PHE A 850 9.15 -27.69 33.22
C PHE A 850 9.57 -28.13 31.82
N PHE A 851 10.79 -27.83 31.39
CA PHE A 851 11.32 -28.19 30.07
C PHE A 851 11.98 -29.58 29.99
N GLN A 852 12.37 -30.20 31.12
CA GLN A 852 12.99 -31.53 31.16
C GLN A 852 12.21 -32.61 30.40
N ASN A 853 10.87 -32.58 30.46
CA ASN A 853 9.99 -33.58 29.85
C ASN A 853 9.42 -33.17 28.48
N ILE A 854 9.92 -32.07 27.88
CA ILE A 854 9.50 -31.61 26.55
C ILE A 854 10.46 -32.17 25.50
N SER A 855 9.95 -32.73 24.40
CA SER A 855 10.80 -33.22 23.30
C SER A 855 11.61 -32.08 22.67
N SER A 856 12.85 -32.38 22.26
CA SER A 856 13.74 -31.45 21.55
C SER A 856 13.04 -30.74 20.38
N HIS A 857 12.34 -31.49 19.54
CA HIS A 857 11.53 -30.95 18.44
C HIS A 857 10.52 -29.87 18.89
N HIS A 858 9.77 -30.11 19.99
CA HIS A 858 8.85 -29.13 20.54
C HIS A 858 9.59 -27.93 21.17
N GLN A 859 10.77 -28.14 21.76
CA GLN A 859 11.61 -27.06 22.27
C GLN A 859 12.12 -26.16 21.14
N THR A 860 12.63 -26.72 20.04
CA THR A 860 13.07 -25.98 18.84
C THR A 860 11.92 -25.17 18.24
N GLN A 861 10.74 -25.77 18.05
CA GLN A 861 9.57 -25.07 17.52
C GLN A 861 9.09 -23.93 18.44
N LEU A 862 9.12 -24.13 19.76
CA LEU A 862 8.77 -23.10 20.72
C LEU A 862 9.84 -22.00 20.78
N PHE A 863 11.12 -22.35 20.64
CA PHE A 863 12.21 -21.38 20.58
C PHE A 863 12.06 -20.50 19.34
N GLU A 864 11.87 -21.04 18.14
CA GLU A 864 11.64 -20.24 16.92
C GLU A 864 10.43 -19.30 17.05
N LEU A 865 9.38 -19.69 17.78
CA LEU A 865 8.22 -18.83 18.08
C LEU A 865 8.57 -17.60 18.94
N TYR A 866 9.53 -17.73 19.87
CA TYR A 866 9.94 -16.66 20.79
C TYR A 866 11.31 -16.03 20.48
N LYS A 867 12.06 -16.58 19.51
CA LYS A 867 13.43 -16.20 19.10
C LYS A 867 13.62 -14.71 18.91
N PHE A 868 12.60 -14.03 18.40
CA PHE A 868 12.67 -12.59 18.21
C PHE A 868 12.66 -11.79 19.52
N ASP A 869 11.93 -12.25 20.55
CA ASP A 869 12.00 -11.64 21.89
C ASP A 869 13.39 -11.90 22.55
N PHE A 870 13.98 -13.09 22.36
CA PHE A 870 15.34 -13.40 22.83
C PHE A 870 16.39 -12.43 22.25
N LEU A 871 16.44 -12.33 20.92
CA LEU A 871 17.39 -11.47 20.21
C LEU A 871 17.17 -9.98 20.53
N MET A 872 15.92 -9.52 20.49
CA MET A 872 15.54 -8.12 20.66
C MET A 872 15.90 -7.57 22.04
N PHE A 873 15.77 -8.39 23.07
CA PHE A 873 16.00 -7.96 24.45
C PHE A 873 17.33 -8.48 25.02
N ASN A 874 18.20 -9.04 24.17
CA ASN A 874 19.47 -9.66 24.53
C ASN A 874 19.32 -10.60 25.75
N TYR A 875 18.55 -11.66 25.55
CA TYR A 875 18.52 -12.83 26.42
C TYR A 875 19.25 -13.98 25.73
N THR A 876 20.15 -14.63 26.45
CA THR A 876 20.84 -15.85 26.00
C THR A 876 19.86 -17.01 25.92
N THR A 877 20.07 -17.91 24.95
CA THR A 877 19.38 -19.20 24.91
C THR A 877 19.64 -19.98 26.22
N PRO A 878 18.61 -20.42 26.97
CA PRO A 878 18.81 -21.16 28.21
C PRO A 878 19.52 -22.50 27.98
N SER A 879 20.49 -22.83 28.84
CA SER A 879 21.37 -24.00 28.69
C SER A 879 20.67 -25.34 28.90
N TYR A 880 19.48 -25.36 29.53
CA TYR A 880 18.67 -26.56 29.70
C TYR A 880 17.89 -26.96 28.44
N LEU A 881 17.91 -26.13 27.38
CA LEU A 881 17.21 -26.43 26.13
C LEU A 881 18.00 -27.40 25.25
N LYS A 882 17.29 -28.39 24.70
CA LYS A 882 17.79 -29.35 23.71
C LYS A 882 17.30 -28.93 22.34
N LEU A 883 18.00 -27.97 21.73
CA LEU A 883 17.73 -27.51 20.37
C LEU A 883 18.41 -28.43 19.35
N GLU A 884 17.71 -28.69 18.25
CA GLU A 884 18.13 -29.49 17.08
C GLU A 884 18.46 -28.57 15.88
#